data_AF-A0A8T3Y659-F1
#
_entry.id   AF-A0A8T3Y659-F1
#
_cell.length_a   1.000
_cell.length_b   1.000
_cell.length_c   1.000
_cell.angle_alpha   90.00
_cell.angle_beta   90.00
_cell.angle_gamma   90.00
#
_symmetry.space_group_name_H-M   'P 1'
#
loop_
_entity.id
_entity.type
_entity.pdbx_description
1 polymer ?
#
loop_
_entity_poly.entity_id
_entity_poly.type
_entity_poly.pdbx_seq_one_letter_code
_entity_poly.pdbx_strand_id
1 'polypeptide(L)'
;MGKKRVRLPTPKPRKLPQLAVKLPPPPRPSQEISSGGLFSFLKRPEHTVVTLEDHEQLLRKKEVMLASQAAEFERKARALAGRENSLKDREITMSQKERAFRDKDALVKETLASVSRAERRRADIAKENDLLEVKRHELEEQVGALKSRLDALQRDAGQKRALLGGTEKDLAKKYAELNHLQHRLDQREQLLETKEKVLNEKESGLLGFDQQLKRQQRELSERDKHGLSELAQLKEELARKQDLSIADVLAQNKALQRELQKRSQELAQREKQLESDADSRMKAREQELANKARKLTLREQAIDEEIAARTKSAEQDLVNRSRKLAIREQAIDGEITNRMKSAEQDLTAKKREFDKREKSIAEEELRLAQHQSELKEAEDGLSLMKEALAEELKGHMAEYAEFVAKWKTELDSLNAARSEIKKEKASITKLVQGDLRVLSEKEDELVSATKDFEKDKRKLITEENRLVERVRELERVAHQHGRVEQQFQAREKALQAYEDALGKKEDLIMKALNKAEEARKKAEELKAKIAAVKEAKADLKRLEALRSELEWTIEKESRKVIAMGGKLHHIEDRLKESKDSRVKAIEKRHEKAAKQEKKPVPHRLTPVTPPKPVETEEHVYEARAEIPEGHEETGIAAARPSEIPHLLNQAHDSLAANDLKTAKVILEKLMKIHSMLHDNDAKRTLGYEILDLKTSIKLAALS
;
A
#
# COMPACT_ATOMS: atom_id res chain seq x y z
N MET A 1 60.45 17.37 3.82
CA MET A 1 60.33 18.61 3.01
C MET A 1 60.02 19.74 3.98
N GLY A 2 60.71 20.88 4.10
CA GLY A 2 61.35 21.74 3.09
C GLY A 2 60.45 22.97 2.88
N LYS A 3 60.86 24.25 3.03
CA LYS A 3 62.21 24.86 3.18
C LYS A 3 62.18 26.02 4.21
N LYS A 4 63.34 26.37 4.79
CA LYS A 4 63.50 27.53 5.70
C LYS A 4 63.44 28.86 4.93
N ARG A 5 62.83 29.92 5.49
CA ARG A 5 62.96 31.30 4.96
C ARG A 5 64.31 31.90 5.38
N VAL A 6 64.98 32.56 4.43
CA VAL A 6 66.22 33.32 4.65
C VAL A 6 65.87 34.77 5.03
N ARG A 7 66.64 35.37 5.96
CA ARG A 7 66.62 36.82 6.22
C ARG A 7 67.80 37.47 5.49
N LEU A 8 67.56 38.56 4.76
CA LEU A 8 68.60 39.39 4.17
C LEU A 8 69.03 40.52 5.15
N PRO A 9 70.31 40.93 5.16
CA PRO A 9 70.81 42.01 6.03
C PRO A 9 70.62 43.40 5.40
N THR A 10 70.41 44.41 6.22
CA THR A 10 70.35 45.83 5.81
C THR A 10 71.75 46.46 5.71
N PRO A 11 72.03 47.30 4.70
CA PRO A 11 73.32 47.98 4.55
C PRO A 11 73.50 49.16 5.52
N LYS A 12 74.74 49.40 5.95
CA LYS A 12 75.14 50.58 6.75
C LYS A 12 75.68 51.69 5.82
N PRO A 13 75.28 52.98 5.98
CA PRO A 13 75.91 54.09 5.28
C PRO A 13 77.30 54.44 5.87
N ARG A 14 78.24 54.83 5.00
CA ARG A 14 79.57 55.39 5.38
C ARG A 14 79.50 56.94 5.50
N LYS A 15 80.50 57.53 6.19
CA LYS A 15 80.65 58.97 6.42
C LYS A 15 81.40 59.70 5.29
N LEU A 16 81.49 61.04 5.45
CA LEU A 16 82.41 62.05 4.85
C LEU A 16 81.78 62.95 3.75
N PRO A 17 82.28 64.18 3.53
CA PRO A 17 82.43 65.23 4.55
C PRO A 17 81.85 66.60 4.13
N GLN A 18 81.81 67.54 5.07
CA GLN A 18 81.55 68.99 4.90
C GLN A 18 82.46 69.70 5.92
N LEU A 19 83.32 70.69 5.64
CA LEU A 19 83.49 71.65 4.53
C LEU A 19 82.36 72.69 4.37
N ALA A 20 82.76 73.96 4.14
CA ALA A 20 82.04 75.13 4.65
C ALA A 20 82.35 76.48 3.88
N VAL A 21 81.42 77.49 3.67
CA VAL A 21 81.69 78.94 3.23
C VAL A 21 80.80 80.10 3.87
N LYS A 22 81.31 81.21 4.48
CA LYS A 22 80.59 82.12 5.47
C LYS A 22 79.50 83.07 4.92
N LEU A 23 78.52 83.46 5.76
CA LEU A 23 77.59 84.59 5.53
C LEU A 23 77.23 85.36 6.85
N PRO A 24 77.62 86.63 7.07
CA PRO A 24 77.31 87.40 8.30
C PRO A 24 75.86 88.00 8.38
N PRO A 25 75.42 88.45 9.58
CA PRO A 25 74.08 89.04 9.83
C PRO A 25 73.90 90.51 9.35
N PRO A 26 72.66 91.07 9.37
CA PRO A 26 72.31 92.34 8.70
C PRO A 26 72.47 93.64 9.55
N PRO A 27 72.43 94.83 8.90
CA PRO A 27 72.57 96.15 9.55
C PRO A 27 71.26 97.01 9.61
N ARG A 28 71.35 98.21 10.23
CA ARG A 28 70.34 99.31 10.38
C ARG A 28 69.37 99.15 11.58
N PRO A 29 68.72 100.23 12.10
CA PRO A 29 68.72 101.66 11.71
C PRO A 29 69.95 102.45 12.22
N SER A 30 70.35 103.63 11.72
CA SER A 30 69.68 104.73 10.96
C SER A 30 68.84 105.71 11.80
N GLN A 31 69.51 106.67 12.42
CA GLN A 31 68.94 107.96 12.85
C GLN A 31 69.62 109.13 12.13
N GLU A 32 68.92 110.27 12.12
CA GLU A 32 69.28 111.64 11.68
C GLU A 32 70.75 111.87 11.23
N ILE A 33 71.07 112.39 10.03
CA ILE A 33 70.51 113.57 9.33
C ILE A 33 70.46 114.83 10.21
N SER A 34 71.65 115.43 10.40
CA SER A 34 71.83 116.87 10.56
C SER A 34 73.14 117.23 9.83
N SER A 35 73.25 118.09 8.81
CA SER A 35 72.59 119.37 8.47
C SER A 35 73.16 120.60 9.22
N GLY A 36 74.38 121.03 8.85
CA GLY A 36 74.95 122.32 9.26
C GLY A 36 76.46 122.44 9.01
N GLY A 37 76.97 123.66 8.80
CA GLY A 37 78.41 123.99 8.72
C GLY A 37 79.16 123.39 7.52
N LEU A 38 79.36 124.04 6.37
CA LEU A 38 79.38 125.47 6.04
C LEU A 38 80.58 126.24 6.67
N PHE A 39 81.54 126.57 5.79
CA PHE A 39 82.69 127.48 5.91
C PHE A 39 83.01 128.15 7.27
N SER A 40 84.17 127.78 7.84
CA SER A 40 84.97 128.64 8.73
C SER A 40 86.40 128.09 8.87
N PHE A 41 87.49 128.86 8.90
CA PHE A 41 87.75 130.23 8.42
C PHE A 41 89.29 130.35 8.29
N LEU A 42 89.81 131.39 7.63
CA LEU A 42 91.27 131.57 7.45
C LEU A 42 92.02 131.65 8.79
N LYS A 43 93.08 130.85 8.97
CA LYS A 43 94.33 131.36 9.55
C LYS A 43 95.26 131.75 8.40
N ARG A 44 95.75 132.98 8.41
CA ARG A 44 96.69 133.50 7.40
C ARG A 44 98.07 132.85 7.58
N PRO A 45 98.87 132.70 6.52
CA PRO A 45 100.25 132.27 6.64
C PRO A 45 101.09 133.35 7.33
N GLU A 46 102.12 132.94 8.06
CA GLU A 46 103.30 133.78 8.26
C GLU A 46 104.11 133.81 6.95
N HIS A 47 104.71 134.95 6.63
CA HIS A 47 105.33 135.15 5.32
C HIS A 47 106.69 134.46 5.20
N THR A 48 106.73 133.28 4.58
CA THR A 48 107.91 132.80 3.86
C THR A 48 107.77 133.07 2.37
N VAL A 49 108.88 133.43 1.71
CA VAL A 49 108.88 133.72 0.27
C VAL A 49 108.80 132.42 -0.51
N VAL A 50 107.65 132.19 -1.15
CA VAL A 50 107.38 131.07 -2.04
C VAL A 50 107.72 131.51 -3.47
N THR A 51 108.56 130.74 -4.15
CA THR A 51 109.08 131.07 -5.49
C THR A 51 108.14 130.66 -6.62
N LEU A 52 108.45 131.07 -7.85
CA LEU A 52 107.72 130.65 -9.05
C LEU A 52 107.77 129.11 -9.25
N GLU A 53 108.93 128.50 -8.95
CA GLU A 53 109.13 127.04 -9.03
C GLU A 53 108.24 126.29 -8.02
N ASP A 54 108.08 126.82 -6.80
CA ASP A 54 107.18 126.24 -5.80
C ASP A 54 105.71 126.26 -6.28
N HIS A 55 105.30 127.28 -7.05
CA HIS A 55 103.94 127.36 -7.58
C HIS A 55 103.71 126.37 -8.73
N GLU A 56 104.69 126.16 -9.60
CA GLU A 56 104.65 125.07 -10.59
C GLU A 56 104.63 123.69 -9.92
N GLN A 57 105.46 123.47 -8.90
CA GLN A 57 105.42 122.23 -8.11
C GLN A 57 104.04 122.01 -7.48
N LEU A 58 103.39 123.07 -6.98
CA LEU A 58 102.06 123.01 -6.39
C LEU A 58 100.94 122.77 -7.42
N LEU A 59 101.11 123.24 -8.67
CA LEU A 59 100.24 122.91 -9.79
C LEU A 59 100.40 121.44 -10.22
N ARG A 60 101.63 120.98 -10.49
CA ARG A 60 101.91 119.56 -10.82
C ARG A 60 101.42 118.61 -9.72
N LYS A 61 101.54 119.02 -8.45
CA LYS A 61 101.00 118.28 -7.28
C LYS A 61 99.46 118.25 -7.26
N LYS A 62 98.77 119.30 -7.71
CA LYS A 62 97.31 119.29 -7.90
C LYS A 62 96.89 118.41 -9.08
N GLU A 63 97.60 118.47 -10.21
CA GLU A 63 97.34 117.61 -11.37
C GLU A 63 97.50 116.13 -11.04
N VAL A 64 98.57 115.76 -10.32
CA VAL A 64 98.77 114.39 -9.80
C VAL A 64 97.67 113.98 -8.82
N MET A 65 97.19 114.89 -7.95
CA MET A 65 96.03 114.60 -7.09
C MET A 65 94.74 114.41 -7.89
N LEU A 66 94.48 115.22 -8.91
CA LEU A 66 93.28 115.11 -9.77
C LEU A 66 93.32 113.83 -10.62
N ALA A 67 94.47 113.47 -11.18
CA ALA A 67 94.67 112.21 -11.89
C ALA A 67 94.51 111.00 -10.96
N SER A 68 95.01 111.09 -9.72
CA SER A 68 94.80 110.07 -8.68
C SER A 68 93.31 109.94 -8.30
N GLN A 69 92.61 111.06 -8.12
CA GLN A 69 91.17 111.08 -7.85
C GLN A 69 90.35 110.53 -9.02
N ALA A 70 90.69 110.86 -10.26
CA ALA A 70 90.05 110.30 -11.46
C ALA A 70 90.27 108.78 -11.54
N ALA A 71 91.51 108.31 -11.32
CA ALA A 71 91.81 106.88 -11.25
C ALA A 71 91.09 106.17 -10.08
N GLU A 72 90.89 106.84 -8.94
CA GLU A 72 90.03 106.35 -7.87
C GLU A 72 88.56 106.29 -8.26
N PHE A 73 88.01 107.31 -8.93
CA PHE A 73 86.63 107.31 -9.40
C PHE A 73 86.39 106.21 -10.44
N GLU A 74 87.33 105.97 -11.36
CA GLU A 74 87.26 104.83 -12.26
C GLU A 74 87.34 103.49 -11.51
N ARG A 75 88.26 103.33 -10.54
CA ARG A 75 88.33 102.12 -9.70
C ARG A 75 87.02 101.88 -8.94
N LYS A 76 86.42 102.95 -8.40
CA LYS A 76 85.11 102.93 -7.73
C LYS A 76 83.98 102.58 -8.70
N ALA A 77 83.96 103.14 -9.90
CA ALA A 77 82.97 102.82 -10.94
C ALA A 77 83.07 101.37 -11.42
N ARG A 78 84.28 100.87 -11.72
CA ARG A 78 84.51 99.45 -12.07
C ARG A 78 84.11 98.51 -10.93
N ALA A 79 84.39 98.88 -9.68
CA ALA A 79 83.96 98.11 -8.51
C ALA A 79 82.44 98.13 -8.30
N LEU A 80 81.76 99.24 -8.61
CA LEU A 80 80.29 99.33 -8.60
C LEU A 80 79.67 98.47 -9.70
N ALA A 81 80.17 98.51 -10.93
CA ALA A 81 79.69 97.66 -12.03
C ALA A 81 79.90 96.15 -11.73
N GLY A 82 81.05 95.77 -11.18
CA GLY A 82 81.29 94.39 -10.72
C GLY A 82 80.35 93.97 -9.58
N ARG A 83 80.00 94.89 -8.69
CA ARG A 83 79.02 94.67 -7.61
C ARG A 83 77.59 94.57 -8.13
N GLU A 84 77.22 95.35 -9.15
CA GLU A 84 75.92 95.32 -9.81
C GLU A 84 75.71 93.99 -10.54
N ASN A 85 76.71 93.52 -11.31
CA ASN A 85 76.65 92.21 -11.95
C ASN A 85 76.55 91.09 -10.90
N SER A 86 77.34 91.15 -9.81
CA SER A 86 77.22 90.18 -8.70
C SER A 86 75.88 90.26 -7.95
N LEU A 87 75.13 91.37 -8.04
CA LEU A 87 73.75 91.45 -7.53
C LEU A 87 72.77 90.80 -8.52
N LYS A 88 72.90 91.04 -9.83
CA LYS A 88 72.09 90.41 -10.89
C LYS A 88 72.25 88.88 -10.89
N ASP A 89 73.48 88.37 -10.76
CA ASP A 89 73.74 86.93 -10.64
C ASP A 89 73.03 86.32 -9.41
N ARG A 90 73.00 87.06 -8.29
CA ARG A 90 72.30 86.63 -7.07
C ARG A 90 70.79 86.73 -7.20
N GLU A 91 70.27 87.74 -7.89
CA GLU A 91 68.84 87.90 -8.16
C GLU A 91 68.32 86.78 -9.06
N ILE A 92 69.07 86.39 -10.09
CA ILE A 92 68.81 85.21 -10.92
C ILE A 92 68.86 83.93 -10.06
N THR A 93 69.90 83.77 -9.23
CA THR A 93 70.06 82.61 -8.33
C THR A 93 68.91 82.52 -7.31
N MET A 94 68.48 83.64 -6.72
CA MET A 94 67.33 83.69 -5.81
C MET A 94 66.03 83.39 -6.54
N SER A 95 65.83 83.93 -7.74
CA SER A 95 64.66 83.64 -8.58
C SER A 95 64.56 82.16 -8.95
N GLN A 96 65.69 81.50 -9.22
CA GLN A 96 65.75 80.05 -9.45
C GLN A 96 65.42 79.26 -8.17
N LYS A 97 65.97 79.67 -7.02
CA LYS A 97 65.67 79.06 -5.71
C LYS A 97 64.20 79.23 -5.31
N GLU A 98 63.59 80.38 -5.57
CA GLU A 98 62.16 80.62 -5.33
C GLU A 98 61.26 79.81 -6.24
N ARG A 99 61.60 79.67 -7.54
CA ARG A 99 60.87 78.76 -8.44
C ARG A 99 60.94 77.33 -7.92
N ALA A 100 62.13 76.89 -7.51
CA ALA A 100 62.30 75.62 -6.83
C ALA A 100 61.38 75.51 -5.60
N PHE A 101 61.49 76.35 -4.56
CA PHE A 101 60.63 76.20 -3.37
C PHE A 101 59.11 76.10 -3.66
N ARG A 102 58.61 76.77 -4.72
CA ARG A 102 57.20 76.67 -5.14
C ARG A 102 56.83 75.32 -5.78
N ASP A 103 57.73 74.73 -6.57
CA ASP A 103 57.49 73.45 -7.25
C ASP A 103 57.49 72.28 -6.24
N LYS A 104 58.31 72.32 -5.18
CA LYS A 104 58.18 71.42 -4.01
C LYS A 104 56.84 71.57 -3.35
N ASP A 105 56.46 72.80 -3.00
CA ASP A 105 55.19 73.09 -2.35
C ASP A 105 54.00 72.64 -3.22
N ALA A 106 54.19 72.38 -4.52
CA ALA A 106 53.18 71.82 -5.42
C ALA A 106 52.89 70.35 -5.12
N LEU A 107 53.85 69.40 -5.21
CA LEU A 107 53.56 68.01 -4.77
C LEU A 107 53.76 67.74 -3.27
N VAL A 108 54.29 68.63 -2.43
CA VAL A 108 54.00 68.47 -0.98
C VAL A 108 52.48 68.53 -0.78
N LYS A 109 51.76 69.40 -1.49
CA LYS A 109 50.29 69.40 -1.53
C LYS A 109 49.72 68.21 -2.29
N GLU A 110 50.29 67.81 -3.43
CA GLU A 110 49.73 66.70 -4.22
C GLU A 110 50.05 65.28 -3.67
N THR A 111 51.11 65.06 -2.87
CA THR A 111 51.28 63.83 -2.07
C THR A 111 50.30 63.82 -0.93
N LEU A 112 50.06 64.95 -0.26
CA LEU A 112 49.01 65.02 0.76
C LEU A 112 47.63 64.74 0.15
N ALA A 113 47.36 65.21 -1.08
CA ALA A 113 46.16 64.87 -1.83
C ALA A 113 46.15 63.39 -2.28
N SER A 114 47.31 62.79 -2.61
CA SER A 114 47.46 61.36 -2.91
C SER A 114 47.15 60.48 -1.72
N VAL A 115 47.78 60.77 -0.58
CA VAL A 115 47.59 60.07 0.69
C VAL A 115 46.13 60.20 1.12
N SER A 116 45.55 61.40 1.07
CA SER A 116 44.12 61.60 1.37
C SER A 116 43.19 60.82 0.41
N ARG A 117 43.53 60.70 -0.88
CA ARG A 117 42.80 59.86 -1.84
C ARG A 117 42.93 58.38 -1.51
N ALA A 118 44.14 57.91 -1.16
CA ALA A 118 44.42 56.53 -0.78
C ALA A 118 43.79 56.13 0.56
N GLU A 119 43.75 57.02 1.54
CA GLU A 119 43.09 56.84 2.83
C GLU A 119 41.57 56.74 2.69
N ARG A 120 40.96 57.57 1.84
CA ARG A 120 39.53 57.42 1.46
C ARG A 120 39.27 56.07 0.78
N ARG A 121 40.05 55.71 -0.25
CA ARG A 121 39.94 54.38 -0.91
C ARG A 121 40.06 53.24 0.11
N ARG A 122 40.97 53.32 1.10
CA ARG A 122 41.09 52.32 2.19
C ARG A 122 39.87 52.30 3.11
N ALA A 123 39.31 53.45 3.48
CA ALA A 123 38.13 53.54 4.32
C ALA A 123 36.86 53.03 3.60
N ASP A 124 36.78 53.19 2.28
CA ASP A 124 35.67 52.68 1.48
C ASP A 124 35.80 51.16 1.27
N ILE A 125 37.02 50.65 0.99
CA ILE A 125 37.33 49.21 0.99
C ILE A 125 37.04 48.57 2.36
N ALA A 126 37.27 49.27 3.48
CA ALA A 126 36.92 48.75 4.81
C ALA A 126 35.40 48.52 4.93
N LYS A 127 34.57 49.54 4.61
CA LYS A 127 33.10 49.42 4.62
C LYS A 127 32.60 48.32 3.67
N GLU A 128 33.25 48.14 2.52
CA GLU A 128 32.91 47.08 1.58
C GLU A 128 33.19 45.70 2.16
N ASN A 129 34.33 45.52 2.84
CA ASN A 129 34.62 44.28 3.58
C ASN A 129 33.62 44.06 4.73
N ASP A 130 33.28 45.09 5.51
CA ASP A 130 32.28 45.00 6.58
C ASP A 130 30.91 44.53 6.01
N LEU A 131 30.49 45.09 4.87
CA LEU A 131 29.27 44.68 4.16
C LEU A 131 29.34 43.24 3.64
N LEU A 132 30.52 42.80 3.16
CA LEU A 132 30.75 41.44 2.70
C LEU A 132 30.78 40.43 3.86
N GLU A 133 31.27 40.80 5.04
CA GLU A 133 31.18 39.97 6.25
C GLU A 133 29.72 39.83 6.74
N VAL A 134 28.93 40.90 6.72
CA VAL A 134 27.48 40.82 7.00
C VAL A 134 26.77 39.89 6.01
N LYS A 135 26.95 40.09 4.70
CA LYS A 135 26.37 39.21 3.66
C LYS A 135 26.84 37.77 3.78
N ARG A 136 28.10 37.55 4.18
CA ARG A 136 28.63 36.20 4.44
C ARG A 136 27.91 35.56 5.63
N HIS A 137 27.68 36.28 6.72
CA HIS A 137 26.93 35.75 7.86
C HIS A 137 25.46 35.48 7.53
N GLU A 138 24.79 36.36 6.76
CA GLU A 138 23.44 36.08 6.23
C GLU A 138 23.39 34.79 5.41
N LEU A 139 24.40 34.54 4.56
CA LEU A 139 24.51 33.30 3.78
C LEU A 139 24.86 32.08 4.66
N GLU A 140 25.68 32.23 5.69
CA GLU A 140 25.99 31.18 6.66
C GLU A 140 24.74 30.79 7.48
N GLU A 141 23.91 31.75 7.88
CA GLU A 141 22.61 31.51 8.52
C GLU A 141 21.62 30.83 7.58
N GLN A 142 21.50 31.28 6.32
CA GLN A 142 20.65 30.63 5.31
C GLN A 142 21.08 29.18 5.06
N VAL A 143 22.39 28.92 4.95
CA VAL A 143 22.94 27.56 4.85
C VAL A 143 22.67 26.74 6.12
N GLY A 144 22.73 27.36 7.30
CA GLY A 144 22.33 26.74 8.57
C GLY A 144 20.85 26.31 8.58
N ALA A 145 19.95 27.21 8.20
CA ALA A 145 18.52 26.94 8.10
C ALA A 145 18.18 25.86 7.06
N LEU A 146 18.86 25.88 5.89
CA LEU A 146 18.70 24.86 4.85
C LEU A 146 19.19 23.48 5.31
N LYS A 147 20.31 23.40 6.05
CA LYS A 147 20.79 22.16 6.70
C LYS A 147 19.79 21.66 7.72
N SER A 148 19.29 22.52 8.62
CA SER A 148 18.27 22.14 9.62
C SER A 148 16.97 21.64 8.97
N ARG A 149 16.57 22.21 7.84
CA ARG A 149 15.42 21.76 7.04
C ARG A 149 15.70 20.43 6.34
N LEU A 150 16.90 20.20 5.82
CA LEU A 150 17.32 18.93 5.23
C LEU A 150 17.29 17.81 6.27
N ASP A 151 17.84 18.04 7.47
CA ASP A 151 17.79 17.09 8.58
C ASP A 151 16.35 16.75 8.99
N ALA A 152 15.45 17.74 9.02
CA ALA A 152 14.04 17.53 9.32
C ALA A 152 13.36 16.64 8.26
N LEU A 153 13.63 16.87 6.98
CA LEU A 153 13.15 16.03 5.87
C LEU A 153 13.75 14.61 5.91
N GLN A 154 15.02 14.46 6.32
CA GLN A 154 15.62 13.13 6.51
C GLN A 154 14.98 12.36 7.67
N ARG A 155 14.62 13.03 8.77
CA ARG A 155 13.88 12.43 9.90
C ARG A 155 12.48 11.98 9.49
N ASP A 156 11.73 12.84 8.77
CA ASP A 156 10.41 12.51 8.20
C ASP A 156 10.47 11.33 7.21
N ALA A 157 11.45 11.32 6.30
CA ALA A 157 11.69 10.19 5.41
C ALA A 157 12.06 8.90 6.17
N GLY A 158 12.82 9.01 7.26
CA GLY A 158 13.12 7.91 8.17
C GLY A 158 11.88 7.34 8.87
N GLN A 159 11.01 8.21 9.38
CA GLN A 159 9.71 7.83 9.98
C GLN A 159 8.80 7.15 8.95
N LYS A 160 8.71 7.68 7.73
CA LYS A 160 7.92 7.08 6.64
C LYS A 160 8.46 5.69 6.24
N ARG A 161 9.78 5.51 6.17
CA ARG A 161 10.40 4.18 5.97
C ARG A 161 10.09 3.21 7.12
N ALA A 162 10.09 3.69 8.37
CA ALA A 162 9.75 2.85 9.53
C ALA A 162 8.27 2.42 9.52
N LEU A 163 7.35 3.31 9.10
CA LEU A 163 5.93 2.98 8.92
C LEU A 163 5.73 1.97 7.78
N LEU A 164 6.39 2.18 6.62
CA LEU A 164 6.36 1.24 5.50
C LEU A 164 6.86 -0.15 5.91
N GLY A 165 8.02 -0.23 6.57
CA GLY A 165 8.56 -1.48 7.12
C GLY A 165 7.74 -2.08 8.27
N GLY A 166 6.78 -1.35 8.83
CA GLY A 166 5.71 -1.88 9.67
C GLY A 166 4.62 -2.54 8.84
N THR A 167 4.08 -1.83 7.85
CA THR A 167 3.04 -2.36 6.94
C THR A 167 3.51 -3.56 6.13
N GLU A 168 4.78 -3.60 5.71
CA GLU A 168 5.41 -4.76 5.05
C GLU A 168 5.45 -5.99 5.96
N LYS A 169 5.72 -5.82 7.26
CA LYS A 169 5.69 -6.91 8.24
C LYS A 169 4.27 -7.41 8.51
N ASP A 170 3.29 -6.51 8.56
CA ASP A 170 1.89 -6.89 8.76
C ASP A 170 1.27 -7.52 7.50
N LEU A 171 1.72 -7.12 6.31
CA LEU A 171 1.46 -7.86 5.06
C LEU A 171 2.10 -9.24 5.09
N ALA A 172 3.38 -9.35 5.49
CA ALA A 172 4.07 -10.65 5.60
C ALA A 172 3.39 -11.60 6.60
N LYS A 173 2.87 -11.09 7.73
CA LYS A 173 2.01 -11.86 8.64
C LYS A 173 0.76 -12.37 7.94
N LYS A 174 0.02 -11.50 7.24
CA LYS A 174 -1.19 -11.89 6.50
C LYS A 174 -0.92 -12.89 5.38
N TYR A 175 0.22 -12.81 4.70
CA TYR A 175 0.65 -13.83 3.74
C TYR A 175 0.99 -15.16 4.44
N ALA A 176 1.64 -15.14 5.61
CA ALA A 176 1.87 -16.36 6.38
C ALA A 176 0.57 -16.98 6.92
N GLU A 177 -0.39 -16.16 7.35
CA GLU A 177 -1.75 -16.59 7.74
C GLU A 177 -2.51 -17.20 6.56
N LEU A 178 -2.46 -16.56 5.37
CA LEU A 178 -3.02 -17.12 4.13
C LEU A 178 -2.38 -18.46 3.76
N ASN A 179 -1.05 -18.58 3.80
CA ASN A 179 -0.35 -19.84 3.52
C ASN A 179 -0.70 -20.93 4.56
N HIS A 180 -0.92 -20.57 5.82
CA HIS A 180 -1.40 -21.50 6.85
C HIS A 180 -2.85 -21.94 6.59
N LEU A 181 -3.73 -21.02 6.16
CA LEU A 181 -5.10 -21.34 5.78
C LEU A 181 -5.15 -22.24 4.54
N GLN A 182 -4.31 -21.98 3.53
CA GLN A 182 -4.13 -22.85 2.37
C GLN A 182 -3.67 -24.24 2.81
N HIS A 183 -2.60 -24.36 3.59
CA HIS A 183 -2.13 -25.66 4.07
C HIS A 183 -3.20 -26.43 4.88
N ARG A 184 -4.08 -25.74 5.63
CA ARG A 184 -5.23 -26.35 6.33
C ARG A 184 -6.38 -26.74 5.39
N LEU A 185 -6.47 -26.14 4.21
CA LEU A 185 -7.39 -26.50 3.14
C LEU A 185 -6.85 -27.75 2.42
N ASP A 186 -5.58 -27.74 2.01
CA ASP A 186 -4.87 -28.90 1.42
C ASP A 186 -4.95 -30.13 2.35
N GLN A 187 -4.75 -29.95 3.66
CA GLN A 187 -4.91 -31.00 4.68
C GLN A 187 -6.35 -31.54 4.78
N ARG A 188 -7.36 -30.69 4.52
CA ARG A 188 -8.77 -31.10 4.49
C ARG A 188 -9.11 -31.84 3.21
N GLU A 189 -8.56 -31.44 2.08
CA GLU A 189 -8.68 -32.16 0.81
C GLU A 189 -8.05 -33.54 0.91
N GLN A 190 -6.83 -33.67 1.43
CA GLN A 190 -6.21 -34.97 1.73
C GLN A 190 -7.03 -35.82 2.72
N LEU A 191 -7.67 -35.19 3.72
CA LEU A 191 -8.55 -35.88 4.67
C LEU A 191 -9.92 -36.27 4.07
N LEU A 192 -10.36 -35.60 3.00
CA LEU A 192 -11.53 -36.00 2.22
C LEU A 192 -11.14 -37.11 1.24
N GLU A 193 -10.05 -37.00 0.50
CA GLU A 193 -9.53 -38.02 -0.42
C GLU A 193 -9.22 -39.34 0.31
N THR A 194 -8.66 -39.29 1.53
CA THR A 194 -8.46 -40.50 2.34
C THR A 194 -9.76 -41.06 2.91
N LYS A 195 -10.75 -40.23 3.23
CA LYS A 195 -12.11 -40.72 3.58
C LYS A 195 -12.81 -41.35 2.38
N GLU A 196 -12.66 -40.77 1.20
CA GLU A 196 -13.20 -41.28 -0.05
C GLU A 196 -12.53 -42.60 -0.43
N LYS A 197 -11.21 -42.72 -0.27
CA LYS A 197 -10.48 -43.99 -0.37
C LYS A 197 -10.98 -45.01 0.64
N VAL A 198 -11.17 -44.65 1.92
CA VAL A 198 -11.73 -45.56 2.94
C VAL A 198 -13.21 -45.92 2.66
N LEU A 199 -13.99 -45.04 2.03
CA LEU A 199 -15.34 -45.34 1.55
C LEU A 199 -15.30 -46.28 0.35
N ASN A 200 -14.46 -46.03 -0.65
CA ASN A 200 -14.23 -46.91 -1.80
C ASN A 200 -13.64 -48.28 -1.41
N GLU A 201 -12.78 -48.34 -0.39
CA GLU A 201 -12.28 -49.58 0.24
C GLU A 201 -13.40 -50.30 1.01
N LYS A 202 -14.32 -49.56 1.64
CA LYS A 202 -15.50 -50.17 2.29
C LYS A 202 -16.59 -50.54 1.30
N GLU A 203 -16.72 -49.88 0.16
CA GLU A 203 -17.67 -50.24 -0.90
C GLU A 203 -17.14 -51.40 -1.75
N SER A 204 -15.88 -51.36 -2.17
CA SER A 204 -15.21 -52.52 -2.77
C SER A 204 -15.01 -53.65 -1.76
N GLY A 205 -14.95 -53.35 -0.47
CA GLY A 205 -14.97 -54.29 0.65
C GLY A 205 -16.38 -54.80 1.00
N LEU A 206 -17.46 -54.07 0.74
CA LEU A 206 -18.85 -54.52 0.91
C LEU A 206 -19.34 -55.26 -0.33
N LEU A 207 -18.98 -54.83 -1.54
CA LEU A 207 -19.01 -55.63 -2.76
C LEU A 207 -18.06 -56.82 -2.64
N GLY A 208 -16.97 -56.67 -1.88
CA GLY A 208 -16.03 -57.71 -1.52
C GLY A 208 -16.68 -58.72 -0.59
N PHE A 209 -17.35 -58.28 0.48
CA PHE A 209 -18.12 -59.11 1.41
C PHE A 209 -19.41 -59.65 0.79
N ASP A 210 -20.03 -58.98 -0.19
CA ASP A 210 -21.18 -59.50 -0.94
C ASP A 210 -20.73 -60.49 -2.01
N GLN A 211 -19.60 -60.25 -2.69
CA GLN A 211 -18.90 -61.27 -3.46
C GLN A 211 -18.32 -62.37 -2.59
N GLN A 212 -18.02 -62.15 -1.32
CA GLN A 212 -17.49 -63.14 -0.37
C GLN A 212 -18.60 -63.81 0.43
N LEU A 213 -19.83 -63.28 0.45
CA LEU A 213 -21.05 -63.96 0.89
C LEU A 213 -21.65 -64.75 -0.27
N LYS A 214 -21.55 -64.26 -1.51
CA LYS A 214 -21.82 -65.05 -2.73
C LYS A 214 -20.72 -66.07 -2.96
N ARG A 215 -19.46 -65.74 -2.69
CA ARG A 215 -18.37 -66.72 -2.65
C ARG A 215 -18.35 -67.55 -1.39
N GLN A 216 -18.99 -67.22 -0.26
CA GLN A 216 -19.17 -68.16 0.86
C GLN A 216 -20.49 -68.93 0.74
N GLN A 217 -21.46 -68.49 -0.05
CA GLN A 217 -22.50 -69.39 -0.57
C GLN A 217 -21.85 -70.41 -1.51
N ARG A 218 -20.93 -69.97 -2.38
CA ARG A 218 -20.12 -70.87 -3.23
C ARG A 218 -19.00 -71.61 -2.48
N GLU A 219 -18.39 -71.08 -1.42
CA GLU A 219 -17.21 -71.60 -0.68
C GLU A 219 -17.58 -72.19 0.67
N LEU A 220 -18.83 -72.09 1.13
CA LEU A 220 -19.39 -73.24 1.83
C LEU A 220 -19.40 -74.35 0.77
N SER A 221 -20.13 -74.21 -0.34
CA SER A 221 -20.11 -75.12 -1.52
C SER A 221 -18.73 -75.38 -2.24
N GLU A 222 -17.58 -74.88 -1.75
CA GLU A 222 -16.21 -75.10 -2.29
C GLU A 222 -15.13 -75.29 -1.19
N ARG A 223 -15.31 -74.84 0.06
CA ARG A 223 -14.56 -75.37 1.22
C ARG A 223 -15.23 -76.60 1.83
N ASP A 224 -16.43 -76.94 1.36
CA ASP A 224 -16.93 -78.30 1.12
C ASP A 224 -16.00 -79.11 0.15
N LYS A 225 -14.76 -78.64 -0.16
CA LYS A 225 -13.74 -79.31 -0.98
C LYS A 225 -12.28 -79.11 -0.51
N HIS A 226 -11.80 -77.88 -0.23
CA HIS A 226 -10.34 -77.57 -0.16
C HIS A 226 -9.87 -76.55 0.92
N GLY A 227 -8.60 -76.64 1.37
CA GLY A 227 -7.86 -75.56 2.06
C GLY A 227 -6.53 -75.95 2.78
N LEU A 228 -5.37 -75.41 2.36
CA LEU A 228 -4.01 -75.66 2.90
C LEU A 228 -3.01 -74.46 2.71
N SER A 229 -1.79 -74.58 3.26
CA SER A 229 -0.49 -73.94 2.87
C SER A 229 0.11 -72.71 3.65
N GLU A 230 1.35 -72.29 3.29
CA GLU A 230 2.42 -71.65 4.12
C GLU A 230 3.26 -70.57 3.33
N LEU A 231 4.45 -69.96 3.68
CA LEU A 231 5.39 -69.83 4.84
C LEU A 231 6.41 -68.65 4.61
N ALA A 232 7.28 -68.34 5.61
CA ALA A 232 8.71 -67.91 5.54
C ALA A 232 9.21 -66.42 5.32
N GLN A 233 10.02 -65.98 6.30
CA GLN A 233 11.31 -65.21 6.26
C GLN A 233 11.50 -63.72 5.81
N LEU A 234 12.02 -62.91 6.76
CA LEU A 234 13.29 -62.10 6.73
C LEU A 234 13.48 -61.01 5.59
N LYS A 235 14.59 -60.24 5.41
CA LYS A 235 15.71 -59.76 6.27
C LYS A 235 16.37 -58.45 5.74
N GLU A 236 17.33 -57.98 6.53
CA GLU A 236 18.62 -57.36 6.17
C GLU A 236 18.71 -55.86 5.81
N GLU A 237 19.57 -55.22 6.61
CA GLU A 237 20.42 -54.05 6.32
C GLU A 237 19.78 -52.62 6.32
N LEU A 238 20.38 -51.58 6.93
CA LEU A 238 21.72 -50.91 6.83
C LEU A 238 21.77 -49.88 5.66
N ALA A 239 22.48 -48.73 5.68
CA ALA A 239 23.47 -48.18 6.62
C ALA A 239 23.85 -46.66 6.39
N ARG A 240 24.43 -45.96 7.41
CA ARG A 240 25.35 -44.75 7.34
C ARG A 240 24.69 -43.37 6.98
N LYS A 241 25.19 -42.14 7.29
CA LYS A 241 26.19 -41.54 8.25
C LYS A 241 26.10 -39.97 8.35
N GLN A 242 26.40 -39.38 9.54
CA GLN A 242 27.26 -38.20 9.94
C GLN A 242 27.57 -36.97 9.01
N ASP A 243 27.93 -35.73 9.42
CA ASP A 243 27.92 -34.93 10.71
C ASP A 243 28.40 -33.43 10.55
N LEU A 244 27.94 -32.48 11.40
CA LEU A 244 28.58 -31.19 11.89
C LEU A 244 28.97 -30.04 10.89
N SER A 245 29.44 -28.80 11.25
CA SER A 245 29.15 -27.77 12.31
C SER A 245 30.02 -26.44 12.12
N ILE A 246 30.02 -25.48 13.09
CA ILE A 246 31.06 -24.44 13.47
C ILE A 246 30.91 -22.91 13.10
N ALA A 247 31.32 -22.02 14.06
CA ALA A 247 31.86 -20.62 14.00
C ALA A 247 31.02 -19.31 14.17
N ASP A 248 30.85 -18.47 13.13
CA ASP A 248 31.42 -17.09 13.14
C ASP A 248 30.66 -15.88 13.77
N VAL A 249 29.38 -15.93 14.14
CA VAL A 249 28.53 -14.70 14.21
C VAL A 249 28.35 -14.06 15.60
N LEU A 250 29.40 -14.00 16.45
CA LEU A 250 29.39 -13.27 17.74
C LEU A 250 30.72 -12.53 18.03
N ALA A 251 31.31 -11.79 17.09
CA ALA A 251 30.76 -10.60 16.42
C ALA A 251 30.44 -9.42 17.38
N GLN A 252 31.48 -8.71 17.80
CA GLN A 252 31.62 -7.22 17.83
C GLN A 252 30.70 -6.34 18.72
N ASN A 253 29.47 -6.76 19.06
CA ASN A 253 28.36 -5.83 19.32
C ASN A 253 28.28 -5.18 20.73
N LYS A 254 29.37 -5.16 21.50
CA LYS A 254 29.43 -4.51 22.84
C LYS A 254 30.54 -3.47 23.02
N ALA A 255 31.43 -3.29 22.05
CA ALA A 255 32.52 -2.31 22.15
C ALA A 255 32.04 -0.85 21.99
N LEU A 256 31.13 -0.59 21.03
CA LEU A 256 30.75 0.77 20.61
C LEU A 256 29.88 1.55 21.61
N GLN A 257 29.30 0.91 22.63
CA GLN A 257 28.19 1.48 23.40
C GLN A 257 28.58 2.24 24.68
N ARG A 258 29.88 2.41 24.98
CA ARG A 258 30.36 3.09 26.21
C ARG A 258 31.33 4.26 25.99
N GLU A 259 31.99 4.36 24.83
CA GLU A 259 32.81 5.55 24.51
C GLU A 259 31.95 6.84 24.47
N LEU A 260 30.67 6.72 24.12
CA LEU A 260 29.69 7.80 24.11
C LEU A 260 29.46 8.46 25.49
N GLN A 261 29.71 7.76 26.61
CA GLN A 261 29.55 8.37 27.94
C GLN A 261 30.74 9.24 28.35
N LYS A 262 31.96 8.92 27.88
CA LYS A 262 33.20 9.56 28.39
C LYS A 262 33.37 11.02 27.94
N ARG A 263 32.98 11.35 26.70
CA ARG A 263 33.11 12.71 26.15
C ARG A 263 32.15 13.76 26.72
N SER A 264 31.16 13.35 27.52
CA SER A 264 30.20 14.29 28.14
C SER A 264 30.74 15.02 29.37
N GLN A 265 31.78 14.48 30.03
CA GLN A 265 32.29 15.00 31.31
C GLN A 265 33.47 15.98 31.16
N GLU A 266 34.19 15.92 30.04
CA GLU A 266 35.42 16.71 29.80
C GLU A 266 35.15 18.19 29.46
N LEU A 267 33.92 18.54 29.04
CA LEU A 267 33.54 19.94 28.77
C LEU A 267 33.19 20.71 30.05
N ALA A 268 32.52 20.08 31.02
CA ALA A 268 32.06 20.71 32.26
C ALA A 268 33.18 21.12 33.25
N GLN A 269 34.44 20.76 32.98
CA GLN A 269 35.59 21.12 33.81
C GLN A 269 36.34 22.37 33.32
N ARG A 270 36.15 22.80 32.06
CA ARG A 270 36.87 23.96 31.50
C ARG A 270 36.30 25.31 31.92
N GLU A 271 35.00 25.38 32.20
CA GLU A 271 34.33 26.64 32.57
C GLU A 271 34.72 27.09 33.99
N LYS A 272 34.88 26.16 34.93
CA LYS A 272 35.35 26.44 36.30
C LYS A 272 36.80 26.94 36.41
N GLN A 273 37.55 26.96 35.31
CA GLN A 273 38.98 27.31 35.31
C GLN A 273 39.26 28.77 34.90
N LEU A 274 38.24 29.54 34.51
CA LEU A 274 38.37 30.97 34.17
C LEU A 274 37.88 31.91 35.26
N GLU A 275 37.02 31.44 36.17
CA GLU A 275 36.42 32.26 37.23
C GLU A 275 37.38 32.49 38.42
N SER A 276 38.29 31.53 38.69
CA SER A 276 39.26 31.59 39.80
C SER A 276 40.39 32.62 39.62
N ASP A 277 40.59 33.14 38.40
CA ASP A 277 41.74 34.01 38.06
C ASP A 277 41.40 35.51 38.09
N ALA A 278 40.13 35.85 38.35
CA ALA A 278 39.66 37.22 38.52
C ALA A 278 39.83 37.73 39.96
N ASP A 279 39.34 36.96 40.95
CA ASP A 279 39.30 37.36 42.37
C ASP A 279 40.68 37.50 43.02
N SER A 280 41.69 36.80 42.50
CA SER A 280 43.08 36.91 42.96
C SER A 280 43.71 38.28 42.65
N ARG A 281 43.21 38.99 41.63
CA ARG A 281 43.78 40.27 41.15
C ARG A 281 43.23 41.50 41.87
N MET A 282 42.02 41.42 42.43
CA MET A 282 41.41 42.55 43.16
C MET A 282 42.08 42.77 44.53
N LYS A 283 42.29 41.71 45.31
CA LYS A 283 42.87 41.80 46.68
C LYS A 283 44.32 42.32 46.69
N ALA A 284 45.05 42.21 45.59
CA ALA A 284 46.40 42.77 45.46
C ALA A 284 46.42 44.31 45.34
N ARG A 285 45.34 44.93 44.87
CA ARG A 285 45.28 46.39 44.61
C ARG A 285 45.03 47.23 45.86
N GLU A 286 44.36 46.68 46.87
CA GLU A 286 44.01 47.40 48.10
C GLU A 286 45.23 47.65 49.00
N GLN A 287 46.18 46.70 49.05
CA GLN A 287 47.42 46.85 49.84
C GLN A 287 48.41 47.89 49.26
N GLU A 288 48.35 48.17 47.95
CA GLU A 288 49.30 49.10 47.32
C GLU A 288 48.97 50.57 47.63
N LEU A 289 47.70 50.91 47.81
CA LEU A 289 47.24 52.28 48.09
C LEU A 289 47.61 52.74 49.51
N ALA A 290 47.50 51.85 50.51
CA ALA A 290 47.85 52.15 51.90
C ALA A 290 49.31 52.60 52.07
N ASN A 291 50.22 52.11 51.23
CA ASN A 291 51.65 52.42 51.32
C ASN A 291 52.05 53.77 50.70
N LYS A 292 51.22 54.37 49.83
CA LYS A 292 51.54 55.67 49.19
C LYS A 292 51.36 56.85 50.15
N ALA A 293 50.43 56.77 51.11
CA ALA A 293 50.13 57.83 52.07
C ALA A 293 51.33 58.21 52.98
N ARG A 294 52.21 57.25 53.32
CA ARG A 294 53.33 57.46 54.27
C ARG A 294 54.57 58.16 53.66
N LYS A 295 54.61 58.43 52.36
CA LYS A 295 55.83 58.90 51.67
C LYS A 295 55.93 60.41 51.42
N LEU A 296 54.87 61.18 51.65
CA LEU A 296 54.84 62.61 51.34
C LEU A 296 55.40 63.49 52.48
N THR A 297 55.14 63.13 53.73
CA THR A 297 55.49 63.93 54.93
C THR A 297 56.99 64.09 55.19
N LEU A 298 57.84 63.24 54.59
CA LEU A 298 59.31 63.31 54.76
C LEU A 298 60.00 64.30 53.79
N ARG A 299 59.26 64.94 52.88
CA ARG A 299 59.86 65.71 51.77
C ARG A 299 59.98 67.22 52.02
N GLU A 300 59.23 67.74 52.98
CA GLU A 300 59.11 69.20 53.21
C GLU A 300 60.27 69.75 54.05
N GLN A 301 60.80 68.97 55.00
CA GLN A 301 61.84 69.41 55.94
C GLN A 301 63.24 69.61 55.33
N ALA A 302 63.46 69.21 54.06
CA ALA A 302 64.78 69.17 53.44
C ALA A 302 65.17 70.45 52.65
N ILE A 303 64.32 71.49 52.67
CA ILE A 303 64.43 72.65 51.76
C ILE A 303 65.07 73.88 52.42
N ASP A 304 64.80 74.12 53.71
CA ASP A 304 65.11 75.41 54.35
C ASP A 304 66.60 75.63 54.65
N GLU A 305 67.37 74.56 54.90
CA GLU A 305 68.80 74.65 55.24
C GLU A 305 69.67 75.12 54.06
N GLU A 306 69.21 74.95 52.81
CA GLU A 306 70.01 75.18 51.60
C GLU A 306 70.28 76.67 51.29
N ILE A 307 69.50 77.57 51.90
CA ILE A 307 69.48 79.00 51.54
C ILE A 307 70.62 79.76 52.24
N ALA A 308 70.88 79.47 53.52
CA ALA A 308 71.74 80.30 54.38
C ALA A 308 73.22 80.30 53.97
N ALA A 309 73.73 79.21 53.41
CA ALA A 309 75.14 79.07 53.03
C ALA A 309 75.57 79.97 51.85
N ARG A 310 74.60 80.49 51.07
CA ARG A 310 74.86 81.05 49.73
C ARG A 310 75.43 82.48 49.72
N THR A 311 75.16 83.28 50.76
CA THR A 311 75.49 84.73 50.75
C THR A 311 76.96 85.03 51.00
N LYS A 312 77.59 84.37 51.99
CA LYS A 312 78.96 84.68 52.43
C LYS A 312 80.04 84.38 51.38
N SER A 313 79.71 83.63 50.32
CA SER A 313 80.59 83.40 49.17
C SER A 313 80.67 84.61 48.21
N ALA A 314 79.73 85.56 48.26
CA ALA A 314 79.52 86.50 47.16
C ALA A 314 80.54 87.65 47.07
N GLU A 315 81.17 88.03 48.19
CA GLU A 315 81.99 89.24 48.28
C GLU A 315 83.46 89.01 47.91
N GLN A 316 84.06 87.94 48.41
CA GLN A 316 85.41 87.51 48.01
C GLN A 316 85.48 87.14 46.51
N ASP A 317 84.32 86.88 45.92
CA ASP A 317 84.13 86.68 44.50
C ASP A 317 84.31 87.99 43.68
N LEU A 318 84.06 89.19 44.24
CA LEU A 318 84.12 90.46 43.50
C LEU A 318 85.54 90.95 43.18
N VAL A 319 86.48 90.84 44.13
CA VAL A 319 87.90 91.15 43.88
C VAL A 319 88.49 90.13 42.89
N ASN A 320 88.13 88.86 43.07
CA ASN A 320 88.45 87.80 42.10
C ASN A 320 87.86 88.09 40.71
N ARG A 321 86.60 88.57 40.62
CA ARG A 321 85.97 88.98 39.35
C ARG A 321 86.76 90.09 38.68
N SER A 322 87.23 91.12 39.40
CA SER A 322 87.98 92.23 38.80
C SER A 322 89.31 91.78 38.15
N ARG A 323 90.09 90.93 38.83
CA ARG A 323 91.33 90.39 38.24
C ARG A 323 91.06 89.32 37.16
N LYS A 324 89.98 88.55 37.32
CA LYS A 324 89.44 87.67 36.26
C LYS A 324 88.87 88.48 35.08
N LEU A 325 88.48 89.74 35.23
CA LEU A 325 87.91 90.57 34.17
C LEU A 325 89.00 91.03 33.19
N ALA A 326 90.14 91.56 33.67
CA ALA A 326 91.25 91.90 32.77
C ALA A 326 91.83 90.68 32.02
N ILE A 327 91.95 89.53 32.70
CA ILE A 327 92.33 88.26 32.07
C ILE A 327 91.23 87.79 31.11
N ARG A 328 89.95 87.97 31.48
CA ARG A 328 88.82 87.73 30.58
C ARG A 328 88.80 88.67 29.40
N GLU A 329 89.25 89.92 29.48
CA GLU A 329 89.20 90.84 28.33
C GLU A 329 90.19 90.39 27.25
N GLN A 330 91.44 90.08 27.60
CA GLN A 330 92.37 89.45 26.65
C GLN A 330 91.90 88.05 26.20
N ALA A 331 91.31 87.24 27.09
CA ALA A 331 90.72 85.97 26.70
C ALA A 331 89.42 86.13 25.87
N ILE A 332 88.70 87.25 25.99
CA ILE A 332 87.49 87.60 25.24
C ILE A 332 87.88 88.16 23.88
N ASP A 333 89.00 88.87 23.72
CA ASP A 333 89.52 89.20 22.39
C ASP A 333 90.06 87.96 21.67
N GLY A 334 90.74 87.08 22.41
CA GLY A 334 91.12 85.74 21.93
C GLY A 334 89.90 84.87 21.58
N GLU A 335 88.87 84.87 22.42
CA GLU A 335 87.62 84.17 22.17
C GLU A 335 86.76 84.87 21.11
N ILE A 336 86.79 86.18 20.93
CA ILE A 336 86.04 86.89 19.88
C ILE A 336 86.72 86.62 18.56
N THR A 337 88.04 86.67 18.47
CA THR A 337 88.74 86.27 17.23
C THR A 337 88.57 84.77 16.93
N ASN A 338 88.58 83.89 17.93
CA ASN A 338 88.31 82.47 17.74
C ASN A 338 86.82 82.13 17.52
N ARG A 339 85.87 82.86 18.12
CA ARG A 339 84.43 82.76 17.84
C ARG A 339 84.07 83.44 16.52
N MET A 340 84.83 84.42 16.03
CA MET A 340 84.69 84.95 14.68
C MET A 340 85.23 83.95 13.64
N LYS A 341 86.33 83.24 13.95
CA LYS A 341 86.85 82.11 13.15
C LYS A 341 85.96 80.87 13.22
N SER A 342 85.33 80.59 14.37
CA SER A 342 84.31 79.54 14.52
C SER A 342 83.04 79.95 13.80
N ALA A 343 82.49 81.14 14.02
CA ALA A 343 81.36 81.65 13.25
C ALA A 343 81.69 81.85 11.77
N GLU A 344 82.97 81.98 11.38
CA GLU A 344 83.47 81.61 10.05
C GLU A 344 83.07 80.15 9.83
N GLN A 345 83.77 79.18 10.42
CA GLN A 345 83.56 77.73 10.29
C GLN A 345 82.08 77.22 10.40
N ASP A 346 81.20 77.89 11.14
CA ASP A 346 79.81 77.50 11.42
C ASP A 346 78.81 78.10 10.42
N LEU A 347 78.88 79.40 10.12
CA LEU A 347 78.15 79.96 8.98
C LEU A 347 78.73 79.46 7.67
N THR A 348 80.02 79.08 7.69
CA THR A 348 80.63 78.36 6.59
C THR A 348 79.95 76.99 6.46
N ALA A 349 79.80 76.18 7.53
CA ALA A 349 79.13 74.88 7.43
C ALA A 349 77.69 75.04 6.93
N LYS A 350 76.97 76.01 7.51
CA LYS A 350 75.57 76.31 7.16
C LYS A 350 75.35 76.62 5.68
N LYS A 351 76.25 77.32 4.96
CA LYS A 351 76.06 77.45 3.50
C LYS A 351 76.13 76.13 2.77
N ARG A 352 77.16 75.29 3.03
CA ARG A 352 77.24 74.01 2.32
C ARG A 352 76.10 73.07 2.74
N GLU A 353 75.56 73.22 3.96
CA GLU A 353 74.28 72.62 4.32
C GLU A 353 73.08 73.24 3.58
N PHE A 354 72.99 74.55 3.37
CA PHE A 354 71.93 75.17 2.58
C PHE A 354 72.00 74.75 1.11
N ASP A 355 73.18 74.79 0.48
CA ASP A 355 73.41 74.34 -0.89
C ASP A 355 73.07 72.84 -1.06
N LYS A 356 73.31 72.01 -0.02
CA LYS A 356 72.89 70.60 -0.01
C LYS A 356 71.41 70.41 0.29
N ARG A 357 70.83 71.22 1.19
CA ARG A 357 69.39 71.22 1.45
C ARG A 357 68.69 71.54 0.15
N GLU A 358 68.99 72.68 -0.48
CA GLU A 358 68.49 73.11 -1.80
C GLU A 358 68.61 72.04 -2.89
N LYS A 359 69.68 71.23 -2.89
CA LYS A 359 69.80 70.07 -3.80
C LYS A 359 68.89 68.90 -3.41
N SER A 360 68.85 68.48 -2.15
CA SER A 360 67.86 67.49 -1.66
C SER A 360 66.44 67.94 -1.96
N ILE A 361 66.21 69.24 -1.82
CA ILE A 361 64.99 69.99 -2.07
C ILE A 361 64.68 69.99 -3.58
N ALA A 362 65.65 70.16 -4.49
CA ALA A 362 65.49 70.00 -5.94
C ALA A 362 65.42 68.53 -6.43
N GLU A 363 65.90 67.57 -5.65
CA GLU A 363 65.73 66.13 -5.92
C GLU A 363 64.37 65.63 -5.45
N GLU A 364 63.90 66.13 -4.30
CA GLU A 364 62.52 66.03 -3.84
C GLU A 364 61.62 66.64 -4.91
N GLU A 365 61.80 67.90 -5.32
CA GLU A 365 61.10 68.57 -6.43
C GLU A 365 60.82 67.71 -7.66
N LEU A 366 61.81 66.92 -8.09
CA LEU A 366 61.69 66.11 -9.28
C LEU A 366 60.87 64.84 -9.03
N ARG A 367 61.02 64.21 -7.87
CA ARG A 367 60.10 63.16 -7.39
C ARG A 367 58.69 63.73 -7.16
N LEU A 368 58.65 64.98 -6.74
CA LEU A 368 57.45 65.75 -6.49
C LEU A 368 56.73 65.97 -7.84
N ALA A 369 57.38 66.39 -8.91
CA ALA A 369 56.79 66.39 -10.25
C ALA A 369 56.41 64.97 -10.76
N GLN A 370 57.23 63.95 -10.48
CA GLN A 370 56.99 62.56 -10.95
C GLN A 370 55.72 61.95 -10.36
N HIS A 371 55.52 62.04 -9.04
CA HIS A 371 54.29 61.50 -8.43
C HIS A 371 53.03 62.25 -8.90
N GLN A 372 53.10 63.48 -9.47
CA GLN A 372 51.95 64.16 -10.08
C GLN A 372 51.51 63.46 -11.37
N SER A 373 52.47 62.94 -12.15
CA SER A 373 52.19 62.14 -13.34
C SER A 373 51.55 60.80 -12.94
N GLU A 374 52.21 60.06 -12.04
CA GLU A 374 51.71 58.78 -11.53
C GLU A 374 50.30 58.89 -10.93
N LEU A 375 49.95 60.02 -10.31
CA LEU A 375 48.62 60.26 -9.75
C LEU A 375 47.54 60.53 -10.79
N LYS A 376 47.87 61.25 -11.87
CA LYS A 376 46.95 61.48 -12.98
C LYS A 376 46.72 60.20 -13.75
N GLU A 377 47.79 59.47 -14.06
CA GLU A 377 47.72 58.13 -14.65
C GLU A 377 46.86 57.17 -13.79
N ALA A 378 46.97 57.24 -12.46
CA ALA A 378 46.16 56.46 -11.50
C ALA A 378 44.75 57.05 -11.18
N GLU A 379 44.39 58.18 -11.77
CA GLU A 379 43.02 58.74 -11.78
C GLU A 379 42.33 58.48 -13.12
N ASP A 380 43.01 58.70 -14.23
CA ASP A 380 42.54 58.37 -15.58
C ASP A 380 42.27 56.86 -15.68
N GLY A 381 43.21 56.02 -15.21
CA GLY A 381 43.01 54.57 -15.10
C GLY A 381 41.85 54.17 -14.17
N LEU A 382 41.55 54.96 -13.13
CA LEU A 382 40.38 54.73 -12.27
C LEU A 382 39.07 55.17 -12.95
N SER A 383 39.08 56.22 -13.78
CA SER A 383 37.91 56.62 -14.56
C SER A 383 37.55 55.53 -15.56
N LEU A 384 38.54 55.04 -16.32
CA LEU A 384 38.37 53.93 -17.25
C LEU A 384 37.84 52.66 -16.57
N MET A 385 38.35 52.31 -15.37
CA MET A 385 37.80 51.19 -14.59
C MET A 385 36.36 51.42 -14.12
N LYS A 386 35.98 52.65 -13.73
CA LYS A 386 34.60 52.98 -13.36
C LYS A 386 33.65 52.94 -14.55
N GLU A 387 34.09 53.41 -15.71
CA GLU A 387 33.31 53.40 -16.95
C GLU A 387 33.09 51.96 -17.45
N ALA A 388 34.13 51.12 -17.39
CA ALA A 388 34.01 49.68 -17.68
C ALA A 388 33.03 48.98 -16.72
N LEU A 389 33.20 49.16 -15.40
CA LEU A 389 32.28 48.59 -14.40
C LEU A 389 30.85 49.11 -14.54
N ALA A 390 30.65 50.35 -14.98
CA ALA A 390 29.31 50.91 -15.20
C ALA A 390 28.60 50.25 -16.40
N GLU A 391 29.32 49.97 -17.50
CA GLU A 391 28.75 49.25 -18.65
C GLU A 391 28.57 47.74 -18.36
N GLU A 392 29.47 47.09 -17.61
CA GLU A 392 29.28 45.71 -17.13
C GLU A 392 28.02 45.59 -16.25
N LEU A 393 27.86 46.48 -15.26
CA LEU A 393 26.71 46.48 -14.35
C LEU A 393 25.40 46.79 -15.10
N LYS A 394 25.45 47.68 -16.10
CA LYS A 394 24.34 47.97 -17.02
C LYS A 394 23.99 46.78 -17.91
N GLY A 395 24.98 46.02 -18.37
CA GLY A 395 24.80 44.73 -19.07
C GLY A 395 24.08 43.72 -18.18
N HIS A 396 24.59 43.45 -16.98
CA HIS A 396 23.95 42.54 -16.03
C HIS A 396 22.55 42.97 -15.59
N MET A 397 22.26 44.29 -15.50
CA MET A 397 20.90 44.77 -15.27
C MET A 397 19.97 44.47 -16.45
N ALA A 398 20.44 44.52 -17.70
CA ALA A 398 19.67 44.14 -18.87
C ALA A 398 19.41 42.62 -18.92
N GLU A 399 20.44 41.80 -18.66
CA GLU A 399 20.31 40.34 -18.54
C GLU A 399 19.31 39.95 -17.45
N TYR A 400 19.38 40.59 -16.29
CA TYR A 400 18.45 40.37 -15.19
C TYR A 400 17.02 40.81 -15.53
N ALA A 401 16.85 41.93 -16.24
CA ALA A 401 15.54 42.38 -16.72
C ALA A 401 14.93 41.40 -17.73
N GLU A 402 15.73 40.85 -18.66
CA GLU A 402 15.30 39.78 -19.57
C GLU A 402 14.92 38.49 -18.80
N PHE A 403 15.71 38.11 -17.81
CA PHE A 403 15.44 36.93 -16.98
C PHE A 403 14.13 37.08 -16.20
N VAL A 404 13.91 38.23 -15.58
CA VAL A 404 12.66 38.57 -14.89
C VAL A 404 11.47 38.60 -15.86
N ALA A 405 11.64 39.12 -17.08
CA ALA A 405 10.60 39.10 -18.10
C ALA A 405 10.22 37.67 -18.52
N LYS A 406 11.21 36.80 -18.78
CA LYS A 406 11.01 35.38 -19.12
C LYS A 406 10.29 34.64 -17.98
N TRP A 407 10.78 34.77 -16.74
CA TRP A 407 10.13 34.20 -15.55
C TRP A 407 8.70 34.70 -15.34
N LYS A 408 8.41 35.97 -15.67
CA LYS A 408 7.05 36.50 -15.60
C LYS A 408 6.14 35.84 -16.65
N THR A 409 6.59 35.68 -17.89
CA THR A 409 5.81 34.97 -18.93
C THR A 409 5.60 33.49 -18.63
N GLU A 410 6.58 32.82 -18.01
CA GLU A 410 6.42 31.44 -17.52
C GLU A 410 5.41 31.37 -16.37
N LEU A 411 5.49 32.29 -15.39
CA LEU A 411 4.55 32.37 -14.28
C LEU A 411 3.11 32.67 -14.75
N ASP A 412 2.94 33.57 -15.72
CA ASP A 412 1.64 33.91 -16.28
C ASP A 412 1.03 32.75 -17.08
N SER A 413 1.84 32.01 -17.87
CA SER A 413 1.37 30.81 -18.59
C SER A 413 1.05 29.63 -17.65
N LEU A 414 1.85 29.41 -16.60
CA LEU A 414 1.54 28.43 -15.54
C LEU A 414 0.25 28.80 -14.78
N ASN A 415 0.00 30.09 -14.54
CA ASN A 415 -1.26 30.55 -13.96
C ASN A 415 -2.46 30.37 -14.91
N ALA A 416 -2.28 30.57 -16.22
CA ALA A 416 -3.30 30.30 -17.22
C ALA A 416 -3.68 28.81 -17.26
N ALA A 417 -2.69 27.90 -17.38
CA ALA A 417 -2.91 26.45 -17.36
C ALA A 417 -3.55 25.99 -16.03
N ARG A 418 -3.11 26.55 -14.89
CA ARG A 418 -3.74 26.31 -13.58
C ARG A 418 -5.20 26.81 -13.52
N SER A 419 -5.58 27.80 -14.31
CA SER A 419 -6.97 28.25 -14.43
C SER A 419 -7.81 27.28 -15.27
N GLU A 420 -7.22 26.65 -16.28
CA GLU A 420 -7.89 25.68 -17.15
C GLU A 420 -8.10 24.35 -16.43
N ILE A 421 -7.07 23.81 -15.77
CA ILE A 421 -7.19 22.63 -14.89
C ILE A 421 -8.27 22.83 -13.81
N LYS A 422 -8.50 24.06 -13.33
CA LYS A 422 -9.62 24.37 -12.42
C LYS A 422 -10.99 24.29 -13.12
N LYS A 423 -11.12 24.77 -14.36
CA LYS A 423 -12.35 24.67 -15.17
C LYS A 423 -12.65 23.22 -15.51
N GLU A 424 -11.65 22.46 -15.96
CA GLU A 424 -11.75 21.03 -16.26
C GLU A 424 -12.16 20.24 -15.03
N LYS A 425 -11.48 20.43 -13.89
CA LYS A 425 -11.86 19.78 -12.63
C LYS A 425 -13.30 20.11 -12.24
N ALA A 426 -13.76 21.35 -12.42
CA ALA A 426 -15.15 21.72 -12.14
C ALA A 426 -16.14 21.05 -13.11
N SER A 427 -15.77 20.87 -14.38
CA SER A 427 -16.56 20.15 -15.38
C SER A 427 -16.66 18.65 -15.06
N ILE A 428 -15.52 18.00 -14.77
CA ILE A 428 -15.46 16.59 -14.35
C ILE A 428 -16.25 16.39 -13.05
N THR A 429 -16.14 17.32 -12.09
CA THR A 429 -16.92 17.25 -10.84
C THR A 429 -18.44 17.30 -11.11
N LYS A 430 -18.90 18.14 -12.04
CA LYS A 430 -20.31 18.19 -12.46
C LYS A 430 -20.75 16.91 -13.17
N LEU A 431 -19.90 16.34 -14.02
CA LEU A 431 -20.19 15.10 -14.76
C LEU A 431 -20.34 13.92 -13.78
N VAL A 432 -19.37 13.72 -12.88
CA VAL A 432 -19.44 12.71 -11.81
C VAL A 432 -20.65 12.93 -10.88
N GLN A 433 -21.03 14.17 -10.58
CA GLN A 433 -22.26 14.47 -9.82
C GLN A 433 -23.54 14.19 -10.61
N GLY A 434 -23.51 14.21 -11.94
CA GLY A 434 -24.59 13.75 -12.80
C GLY A 434 -24.70 12.23 -12.79
N ASP A 435 -23.60 11.54 -13.05
CA ASP A 435 -23.53 10.07 -13.07
C ASP A 435 -23.97 9.47 -11.72
N LEU A 436 -23.52 10.05 -10.60
CA LEU A 436 -23.94 9.62 -9.26
C LEU A 436 -25.45 9.81 -9.00
N ARG A 437 -26.10 10.81 -9.61
CA ARG A 437 -27.56 10.95 -9.54
C ARG A 437 -28.27 9.90 -10.36
N VAL A 438 -27.84 9.68 -11.60
CA VAL A 438 -28.43 8.64 -12.47
C VAL A 438 -28.27 7.25 -11.84
N LEU A 439 -27.13 6.97 -11.20
CA LEU A 439 -26.92 5.73 -10.45
C LEU A 439 -27.82 5.64 -9.21
N SER A 440 -28.01 6.72 -8.45
CA SER A 440 -28.96 6.76 -7.31
C SER A 440 -30.41 6.55 -7.76
N GLU A 441 -30.83 7.18 -8.87
CA GLU A 441 -32.16 7.02 -9.46
C GLU A 441 -32.39 5.56 -9.92
N LYS A 442 -31.34 4.91 -10.47
CA LYS A 442 -31.37 3.49 -10.82
C LYS A 442 -31.33 2.55 -9.61
N GLU A 443 -30.66 2.92 -8.53
CA GLU A 443 -30.71 2.19 -7.26
C GLU A 443 -32.13 2.24 -6.68
N ASP A 444 -32.77 3.42 -6.65
CA ASP A 444 -34.16 3.58 -6.21
C ASP A 444 -35.17 2.80 -7.09
N GLU A 445 -35.00 2.79 -8.42
CA GLU A 445 -35.77 1.94 -9.34
C GLU A 445 -35.64 0.45 -9.00
N LEU A 446 -34.40 -0.04 -8.82
CA LEU A 446 -34.13 -1.45 -8.49
C LEU A 446 -34.65 -1.83 -7.10
N VAL A 447 -34.54 -0.94 -6.13
CA VAL A 447 -35.10 -1.10 -4.77
C VAL A 447 -36.64 -1.12 -4.82
N SER A 448 -37.27 -0.32 -5.68
CA SER A 448 -38.74 -0.37 -5.89
C SER A 448 -39.16 -1.70 -6.53
N ALA A 449 -38.50 -2.11 -7.62
CA ALA A 449 -38.79 -3.38 -8.29
C ALA A 449 -38.60 -4.57 -7.35
N THR A 450 -37.58 -4.56 -6.51
CA THR A 450 -37.34 -5.60 -5.50
C THR A 450 -38.47 -5.67 -4.46
N LYS A 451 -39.01 -4.52 -4.02
CA LYS A 451 -40.16 -4.47 -3.09
C LYS A 451 -41.44 -5.02 -3.73
N ASP A 452 -41.69 -4.76 -5.01
CA ASP A 452 -42.85 -5.33 -5.71
C ASP A 452 -42.65 -6.84 -5.99
N PHE A 453 -41.44 -7.31 -6.31
CA PHE A 453 -41.16 -8.76 -6.37
C PHE A 453 -41.34 -9.45 -5.02
N GLU A 454 -40.95 -8.83 -3.90
CA GLU A 454 -41.25 -9.35 -2.56
C GLU A 454 -42.75 -9.42 -2.27
N LYS A 455 -43.50 -8.40 -2.66
CA LYS A 455 -44.96 -8.32 -2.51
C LYS A 455 -45.67 -9.41 -3.33
N ASP A 456 -45.21 -9.66 -4.54
CA ASP A 456 -45.76 -10.72 -5.40
C ASP A 456 -45.33 -12.12 -4.95
N LYS A 457 -44.11 -12.29 -4.43
CA LYS A 457 -43.70 -13.51 -3.71
C LYS A 457 -44.62 -13.79 -2.51
N ARG A 458 -45.01 -12.76 -1.74
CA ARG A 458 -45.98 -12.90 -0.63
C ARG A 458 -47.38 -13.29 -1.14
N LYS A 459 -47.86 -12.73 -2.25
CA LYS A 459 -49.12 -13.17 -2.90
C LYS A 459 -49.05 -14.65 -3.29
N LEU A 460 -48.01 -15.06 -4.02
CA LEU A 460 -47.81 -16.44 -4.47
C LEU A 460 -47.78 -17.42 -3.29
N ILE A 461 -47.11 -17.08 -2.18
CA ILE A 461 -47.16 -17.89 -0.95
C ILE A 461 -48.58 -17.99 -0.39
N THR A 462 -49.40 -16.93 -0.42
CA THR A 462 -50.81 -17.04 0.02
C THR A 462 -51.69 -17.86 -0.94
N GLU A 463 -51.38 -17.88 -2.23
CA GLU A 463 -52.08 -18.69 -3.23
C GLU A 463 -51.65 -20.17 -3.15
N GLU A 464 -50.36 -20.45 -2.97
CA GLU A 464 -49.80 -21.76 -2.68
C GLU A 464 -50.44 -22.37 -1.42
N ASN A 465 -50.53 -21.62 -0.32
CA ASN A 465 -51.20 -22.09 0.90
C ASN A 465 -52.69 -22.41 0.67
N ARG A 466 -53.43 -21.57 -0.08
CA ARG A 466 -54.83 -21.85 -0.46
C ARG A 466 -54.96 -23.10 -1.34
N LEU A 467 -54.01 -23.33 -2.25
CA LEU A 467 -53.98 -24.54 -3.09
C LEU A 467 -53.67 -25.78 -2.23
N VAL A 468 -52.73 -25.69 -1.28
CA VAL A 468 -52.44 -26.77 -0.32
C VAL A 468 -53.64 -27.08 0.58
N GLU A 469 -54.39 -26.07 1.05
CA GLU A 469 -55.64 -26.27 1.78
C GLU A 469 -56.71 -26.95 0.92
N ARG A 470 -56.86 -26.54 -0.34
CA ARG A 470 -57.81 -27.14 -1.28
C ARG A 470 -57.43 -28.57 -1.69
N VAL A 471 -56.13 -28.87 -1.84
CA VAL A 471 -55.63 -30.24 -2.04
C VAL A 471 -55.96 -31.10 -0.82
N ARG A 472 -55.68 -30.63 0.40
CA ARG A 472 -56.05 -31.33 1.64
C ARG A 472 -57.56 -31.55 1.78
N GLU A 473 -58.38 -30.65 1.26
CA GLU A 473 -59.84 -30.82 1.22
C GLU A 473 -60.27 -31.88 0.18
N LEU A 474 -59.68 -31.86 -1.02
CA LEU A 474 -59.89 -32.89 -2.03
C LEU A 474 -59.41 -34.28 -1.55
N GLU A 475 -58.31 -34.37 -0.80
CA GLU A 475 -57.83 -35.59 -0.15
C GLU A 475 -58.86 -36.14 0.87
N ARG A 476 -59.44 -35.26 1.71
CA ARG A 476 -60.53 -35.63 2.63
C ARG A 476 -61.76 -36.14 1.86
N VAL A 477 -62.16 -35.46 0.79
CA VAL A 477 -63.30 -35.86 -0.05
C VAL A 477 -63.03 -37.20 -0.74
N ALA A 478 -61.81 -37.43 -1.26
CA ALA A 478 -61.41 -38.70 -1.83
C ALA A 478 -61.41 -39.83 -0.78
N HIS A 479 -60.94 -39.57 0.44
CA HIS A 479 -61.02 -40.52 1.54
C HIS A 479 -62.46 -40.82 1.98
N GLN A 480 -63.37 -39.83 1.92
CA GLN A 480 -64.79 -40.04 2.16
C GLN A 480 -65.44 -40.87 1.04
N HIS A 481 -65.15 -40.56 -0.22
CA HIS A 481 -65.59 -41.36 -1.37
C HIS A 481 -65.11 -42.81 -1.27
N GLY A 482 -63.83 -43.05 -0.99
CA GLY A 482 -63.30 -44.41 -0.81
C GLY A 482 -63.99 -45.20 0.31
N ARG A 483 -64.42 -44.54 1.40
CA ARG A 483 -65.25 -45.17 2.45
C ARG A 483 -66.67 -45.47 1.98
N VAL A 484 -67.30 -44.55 1.24
CA VAL A 484 -68.64 -44.76 0.66
C VAL A 484 -68.62 -45.88 -0.38
N GLU A 485 -67.56 -45.97 -1.19
CA GLU A 485 -67.36 -46.99 -2.21
C GLU A 485 -67.07 -48.37 -1.59
N GLN A 486 -66.28 -48.44 -0.51
CA GLN A 486 -66.17 -49.66 0.31
C GLN A 486 -67.51 -50.08 0.91
N GLN A 487 -68.34 -49.15 1.39
CA GLN A 487 -69.70 -49.44 1.85
C GLN A 487 -70.62 -49.90 0.70
N PHE A 488 -70.44 -49.36 -0.51
CA PHE A 488 -71.18 -49.76 -1.70
C PHE A 488 -70.83 -51.19 -2.11
N GLN A 489 -69.54 -51.50 -2.27
CA GLN A 489 -69.05 -52.87 -2.55
C GLN A 489 -69.45 -53.87 -1.46
N ALA A 490 -69.52 -53.46 -0.19
CA ALA A 490 -70.01 -54.31 0.89
C ALA A 490 -71.53 -54.58 0.78
N ARG A 491 -72.33 -53.58 0.38
CA ARG A 491 -73.76 -53.75 0.10
C ARG A 491 -74.00 -54.59 -1.16
N GLU A 492 -73.22 -54.39 -2.20
CA GLU A 492 -73.26 -55.15 -3.45
C GLU A 492 -72.97 -56.63 -3.20
N LYS A 493 -71.90 -56.95 -2.47
CA LYS A 493 -71.61 -58.33 -2.02
C LYS A 493 -72.72 -58.93 -1.13
N ALA A 494 -73.36 -58.12 -0.29
CA ALA A 494 -74.49 -58.57 0.51
C ALA A 494 -75.73 -58.85 -0.36
N LEU A 495 -76.02 -57.99 -1.35
CA LEU A 495 -77.10 -58.18 -2.33
C LEU A 495 -76.86 -59.43 -3.17
N GLN A 496 -75.64 -59.63 -3.67
CA GLN A 496 -75.25 -60.85 -4.40
C GLN A 496 -75.49 -62.10 -3.54
N ALA A 497 -75.14 -62.06 -2.24
CA ALA A 497 -75.41 -63.16 -1.32
C ALA A 497 -76.92 -63.38 -1.03
N TYR A 498 -77.74 -62.32 -1.10
CA TYR A 498 -79.21 -62.44 -1.04
C TYR A 498 -79.81 -63.02 -2.31
N GLU A 499 -79.31 -62.65 -3.50
CA GLU A 499 -79.69 -63.23 -4.80
C GLU A 499 -79.33 -64.72 -4.85
N ASP A 500 -78.11 -65.07 -4.44
CA ASP A 500 -77.65 -66.46 -4.27
C ASP A 500 -78.56 -67.27 -3.33
N ALA A 501 -79.05 -66.64 -2.26
CA ALA A 501 -79.95 -67.25 -1.29
C ALA A 501 -81.42 -67.30 -1.77
N LEU A 502 -81.82 -66.41 -2.69
CA LEU A 502 -83.11 -66.43 -3.37
C LEU A 502 -83.13 -67.54 -4.43
N GLY A 503 -82.12 -67.61 -5.31
CA GLY A 503 -81.98 -68.69 -6.28
C GLY A 503 -82.01 -70.07 -5.62
N LYS A 504 -81.29 -70.26 -4.50
CA LYS A 504 -81.34 -71.51 -3.69
C LYS A 504 -82.73 -71.82 -3.11
N LYS A 505 -83.58 -70.81 -2.86
CA LYS A 505 -84.98 -71.00 -2.44
C LYS A 505 -85.91 -71.28 -3.61
N GLU A 506 -85.75 -70.62 -4.74
CA GLU A 506 -86.48 -70.88 -5.98
C GLU A 506 -86.23 -72.31 -6.45
N ASP A 507 -84.97 -72.76 -6.39
CA ASP A 507 -84.54 -74.12 -6.68
C ASP A 507 -85.24 -75.17 -5.77
N LEU A 508 -85.48 -74.83 -4.49
CA LEU A 508 -86.25 -75.65 -3.55
C LEU A 508 -87.76 -75.60 -3.83
N ILE A 509 -88.30 -74.45 -4.22
CA ILE A 509 -89.71 -74.29 -4.62
C ILE A 509 -90.01 -75.08 -5.90
N MET A 510 -89.12 -75.04 -6.90
CA MET A 510 -89.23 -75.84 -8.12
C MET A 510 -89.14 -77.35 -7.83
N LYS A 511 -88.23 -77.77 -6.93
CA LYS A 511 -88.16 -79.17 -6.46
C LYS A 511 -89.42 -79.59 -5.67
N ALA A 512 -90.10 -78.68 -5.00
CA ALA A 512 -91.38 -78.93 -4.33
C ALA A 512 -92.55 -78.99 -5.33
N LEU A 513 -92.61 -78.09 -6.31
CA LEU A 513 -93.62 -78.07 -7.38
C LEU A 513 -93.56 -79.34 -8.22
N ASN A 514 -92.38 -79.78 -8.67
CA ASN A 514 -92.23 -81.01 -9.44
C ASN A 514 -92.74 -82.25 -8.66
N LYS A 515 -92.47 -82.31 -7.35
CA LYS A 515 -93.02 -83.37 -6.47
C LYS A 515 -94.54 -83.28 -6.32
N ALA A 516 -95.11 -82.07 -6.27
CA ALA A 516 -96.55 -81.87 -6.24
C ALA A 516 -97.22 -82.27 -7.57
N GLU A 517 -96.59 -82.02 -8.71
CA GLU A 517 -97.07 -82.51 -10.02
C GLU A 517 -97.00 -84.03 -10.14
N GLU A 518 -95.93 -84.67 -9.68
CA GLU A 518 -95.86 -86.13 -9.60
C GLU A 518 -96.99 -86.71 -8.72
N ALA A 519 -97.23 -86.10 -7.55
CA ALA A 519 -98.31 -86.51 -6.66
C ALA A 519 -99.69 -86.32 -7.32
N ARG A 520 -99.88 -85.22 -8.09
CA ARG A 520 -101.09 -84.96 -8.87
C ARG A 520 -101.31 -86.00 -9.96
N LYS A 521 -100.27 -86.35 -10.75
CA LYS A 521 -100.35 -87.41 -11.78
C LYS A 521 -100.75 -88.75 -11.16
N LYS A 522 -100.13 -89.14 -10.05
CA LYS A 522 -100.49 -90.34 -9.26
C LYS A 522 -101.94 -90.29 -8.75
N ALA A 523 -102.43 -89.12 -8.34
CA ALA A 523 -103.84 -88.94 -7.93
C ALA A 523 -104.84 -89.02 -9.10
N GLU A 524 -104.47 -88.56 -10.29
CA GLU A 524 -105.31 -88.67 -11.50
C GLU A 524 -105.35 -90.12 -12.04
N GLU A 525 -104.25 -90.87 -11.98
CA GLU A 525 -104.27 -92.33 -12.21
C GLU A 525 -105.21 -93.08 -11.24
N LEU A 526 -105.20 -92.71 -9.96
CA LEU A 526 -106.08 -93.31 -8.96
C LEU A 526 -107.56 -92.96 -9.21
N LYS A 527 -107.86 -91.73 -9.68
CA LYS A 527 -109.21 -91.36 -10.13
C LYS A 527 -109.65 -92.19 -11.33
N ALA A 528 -108.78 -92.44 -12.31
CA ALA A 528 -109.10 -93.30 -13.46
C ALA A 528 -109.40 -94.75 -13.03
N LYS A 529 -108.59 -95.31 -12.12
CA LYS A 529 -108.82 -96.64 -11.53
C LYS A 529 -110.16 -96.70 -10.76
N ILE A 530 -110.53 -95.64 -10.03
CA ILE A 530 -111.83 -95.53 -9.34
C ILE A 530 -113.01 -95.41 -10.33
N ALA A 531 -112.83 -94.76 -11.48
CA ALA A 531 -113.85 -94.69 -12.52
C ALA A 531 -114.15 -96.07 -13.11
N ALA A 532 -113.12 -96.84 -13.50
CA ALA A 532 -113.27 -98.21 -14.00
C ALA A 532 -113.96 -99.14 -12.98
N VAL A 533 -113.68 -98.99 -11.69
CA VAL A 533 -114.36 -99.75 -10.62
C VAL A 533 -115.85 -99.36 -10.48
N LYS A 534 -116.22 -98.10 -10.75
CA LYS A 534 -117.64 -97.68 -10.78
C LYS A 534 -118.37 -98.22 -11.99
N GLU A 535 -117.71 -98.29 -13.15
CA GLU A 535 -118.25 -98.85 -14.39
C GLU A 535 -118.49 -100.36 -14.24
N ALA A 536 -117.50 -101.12 -13.78
CA ALA A 536 -117.65 -102.55 -13.46
C ALA A 536 -118.76 -102.82 -12.43
N LYS A 537 -118.99 -101.89 -11.49
CA LYS A 537 -120.11 -101.98 -10.52
C LYS A 537 -121.48 -101.64 -11.12
N ALA A 538 -121.54 -100.88 -12.21
CA ALA A 538 -122.77 -100.66 -12.98
C ALA A 538 -123.12 -101.89 -13.82
N ASP A 539 -122.12 -102.55 -14.42
CA ASP A 539 -122.32 -103.78 -15.17
C ASP A 539 -122.67 -104.98 -14.27
N LEU A 540 -122.11 -105.05 -13.05
CA LEU A 540 -122.55 -106.01 -12.04
C LEU A 540 -124.07 -105.90 -11.79
N LYS A 541 -124.60 -104.67 -11.65
CA LYS A 541 -126.04 -104.43 -11.47
C LYS A 541 -126.88 -104.82 -12.69
N ARG A 542 -126.34 -104.68 -13.91
CA ARG A 542 -127.02 -105.15 -15.13
C ARG A 542 -127.13 -106.68 -15.15
N LEU A 543 -126.07 -107.38 -14.73
CA LEU A 543 -126.06 -108.84 -14.59
C LEU A 543 -126.97 -109.33 -13.46
N GLU A 544 -127.04 -108.61 -12.34
CA GLU A 544 -128.01 -108.87 -11.26
C GLU A 544 -129.46 -108.74 -11.76
N ALA A 545 -129.78 -107.67 -12.51
CA ALA A 545 -131.11 -107.47 -13.09
C ALA A 545 -131.50 -108.58 -14.09
N LEU A 546 -130.61 -108.91 -15.03
CA LEU A 546 -130.80 -110.02 -15.99
C LEU A 546 -130.99 -111.37 -15.27
N ARG A 547 -130.28 -111.60 -14.16
CA ARG A 547 -130.46 -112.80 -13.35
C ARG A 547 -131.86 -112.85 -12.72
N SER A 548 -132.34 -111.76 -12.12
CA SER A 548 -133.69 -111.73 -11.54
C SER A 548 -134.80 -111.88 -12.61
N GLU A 549 -134.59 -111.37 -13.82
CA GLU A 549 -135.49 -111.57 -14.96
C GLU A 549 -135.52 -113.04 -15.42
N LEU A 550 -134.35 -113.69 -15.50
CA LEU A 550 -134.24 -115.13 -15.76
C LEU A 550 -134.93 -115.96 -14.66
N GLU A 551 -134.66 -115.68 -13.39
CA GLU A 551 -135.28 -116.37 -12.24
C GLU A 551 -136.82 -116.25 -12.28
N TRP A 552 -137.35 -115.07 -12.63
CA TRP A 552 -138.80 -114.89 -12.84
C TRP A 552 -139.36 -115.73 -14.00
N THR A 553 -138.65 -115.83 -15.13
CA THR A 553 -139.10 -116.68 -16.25
C THR A 553 -139.05 -118.17 -15.90
N ILE A 554 -138.02 -118.62 -15.17
CA ILE A 554 -137.91 -120.00 -14.69
C ILE A 554 -139.09 -120.33 -13.77
N GLU A 555 -139.42 -119.46 -12.82
CA GLU A 555 -140.54 -119.71 -11.91
C GLU A 555 -141.91 -119.65 -12.61
N LYS A 556 -142.07 -118.77 -13.60
CA LYS A 556 -143.28 -118.68 -14.43
C LYS A 556 -143.55 -119.96 -15.23
N GLU A 557 -142.52 -120.58 -15.81
CA GLU A 557 -142.67 -121.88 -16.49
C GLU A 557 -142.82 -123.04 -15.49
N SER A 558 -142.11 -123.00 -14.35
CA SER A 558 -142.25 -124.00 -13.27
C SER A 558 -143.71 -124.10 -12.78
N ARG A 559 -144.39 -122.96 -12.63
CA ARG A 559 -145.82 -122.90 -12.24
C ARG A 559 -146.75 -123.50 -13.31
N LYS A 560 -146.39 -123.50 -14.61
CA LYS A 560 -147.16 -124.22 -15.65
C LYS A 560 -146.94 -125.73 -15.59
N VAL A 561 -145.69 -126.17 -15.36
CA VAL A 561 -145.36 -127.61 -15.25
C VAL A 561 -146.10 -128.25 -14.09
N ILE A 562 -146.12 -127.58 -12.93
CA ILE A 562 -146.87 -128.04 -11.74
C ILE A 562 -148.38 -128.14 -12.01
N ALA A 563 -148.95 -127.23 -12.82
CA ALA A 563 -150.37 -127.25 -13.15
C ALA A 563 -150.80 -128.42 -14.07
N MET A 564 -149.87 -129.06 -14.79
CA MET A 564 -150.16 -130.20 -15.68
C MET A 564 -149.86 -131.57 -15.06
N GLY A 565 -149.07 -131.65 -13.98
CA GLY A 565 -148.67 -132.91 -13.33
C GLY A 565 -149.77 -133.67 -12.56
N GLY A 566 -150.96 -133.09 -12.39
CA GLY A 566 -152.01 -133.61 -11.51
C GLY A 566 -152.78 -134.86 -11.98
N LYS A 567 -152.35 -135.55 -13.04
CA LYS A 567 -153.09 -136.69 -13.64
C LYS A 567 -152.21 -137.84 -14.16
N LEU A 568 -151.26 -138.34 -13.37
CA LEU A 568 -150.69 -139.69 -13.59
C LEU A 568 -150.09 -140.26 -12.30
N HIS A 569 -150.94 -140.90 -11.51
CA HIS A 569 -150.54 -141.74 -10.38
C HIS A 569 -150.35 -143.19 -10.88
N HIS A 570 -149.44 -143.96 -10.27
CA HIS A 570 -149.22 -145.40 -10.52
C HIS A 570 -148.61 -145.84 -11.88
N ILE A 571 -147.48 -145.25 -12.29
CA ILE A 571 -146.44 -145.97 -13.06
C ILE A 571 -145.07 -145.70 -12.40
N GLU A 572 -144.14 -146.65 -12.51
CA GLU A 572 -142.71 -146.54 -12.15
C GLU A 572 -142.30 -146.43 -10.67
N ASP A 573 -143.06 -147.08 -9.78
CA ASP A 573 -142.51 -147.65 -8.54
C ASP A 573 -141.61 -148.89 -8.85
N ARG A 574 -140.63 -148.72 -9.77
CA ARG A 574 -139.90 -149.86 -10.38
C ARG A 574 -138.47 -149.64 -10.90
N LEU A 575 -137.87 -148.47 -10.75
CA LEU A 575 -136.41 -148.24 -10.85
C LEU A 575 -136.00 -147.26 -9.73
N LYS A 576 -135.19 -147.57 -8.72
CA LYS A 576 -134.33 -148.73 -8.40
C LYS A 576 -133.19 -149.01 -9.39
N GLU A 577 -131.96 -148.97 -8.84
CA GLU A 577 -130.66 -148.94 -9.53
C GLU A 577 -130.43 -147.67 -10.38
N SER A 578 -129.22 -147.12 -10.52
CA SER A 578 -127.88 -147.56 -10.09
C SER A 578 -127.21 -146.39 -9.32
N LYS A 579 -126.93 -146.51 -8.01
CA LYS A 579 -125.73 -147.11 -7.39
C LYS A 579 -124.43 -146.29 -7.52
N ASP A 580 -123.80 -146.14 -6.36
CA ASP A 580 -122.35 -146.18 -6.11
C ASP A 580 -121.42 -145.09 -6.69
N SER A 581 -121.05 -144.15 -5.82
CA SER A 581 -119.68 -144.01 -5.27
C SER A 581 -118.44 -144.30 -6.16
N ARG A 582 -118.49 -143.98 -7.46
CA ARG A 582 -117.36 -143.83 -8.40
C ARG A 582 -117.69 -142.61 -9.30
N VAL A 583 -116.76 -141.73 -9.68
CA VAL A 583 -115.29 -141.74 -9.49
C VAL A 583 -114.71 -140.32 -9.43
N LYS A 584 -113.83 -140.11 -8.45
CA LYS A 584 -112.50 -139.48 -8.53
C LYS A 584 -112.12 -138.70 -9.81
N ALA A 585 -112.26 -137.37 -9.78
CA ALA A 585 -111.43 -136.39 -10.53
C ALA A 585 -111.65 -134.98 -9.94
N ILE A 586 -110.65 -134.17 -9.54
CA ILE A 586 -109.20 -134.36 -9.38
C ILE A 586 -108.77 -133.77 -8.02
N GLU A 587 -107.81 -134.47 -7.41
CA GLU A 587 -106.82 -134.12 -6.37
C GLU A 587 -106.71 -132.62 -5.95
N LYS A 588 -106.59 -132.21 -4.67
CA LYS A 588 -106.01 -132.81 -3.43
C LYS A 588 -104.52 -133.19 -3.51
N ARG A 589 -103.59 -132.23 -3.37
CA ARG A 589 -102.19 -132.48 -2.96
C ARG A 589 -101.51 -131.27 -2.27
N HIS A 590 -101.04 -131.49 -1.03
CA HIS A 590 -99.79 -131.01 -0.39
C HIS A 590 -99.50 -129.49 -0.26
N GLU A 591 -98.94 -128.92 0.82
CA GLU A 591 -97.96 -129.32 1.88
C GLU A 591 -96.57 -128.65 1.68
N LYS A 592 -95.71 -128.71 2.70
CA LYS A 592 -94.63 -127.74 3.00
C LYS A 592 -93.40 -127.79 2.07
N ALA A 593 -92.67 -126.66 2.11
CA ALA A 593 -91.21 -126.49 1.94
C ALA A 593 -90.65 -126.08 0.55
N ALA A 594 -89.40 -125.57 0.60
CA ALA A 594 -88.55 -124.99 -0.46
C ALA A 594 -89.13 -123.73 -1.15
N LYS A 595 -88.43 -122.58 -1.22
CA LYS A 595 -87.09 -122.26 -1.76
C LYS A 595 -86.92 -122.54 -3.26
N GLN A 596 -86.79 -121.44 -4.03
CA GLN A 596 -85.97 -121.35 -5.27
C GLN A 596 -86.50 -122.21 -6.46
N GLU A 597 -86.15 -121.98 -7.73
CA GLU A 597 -85.30 -120.95 -8.36
C GLU A 597 -85.66 -120.78 -9.85
N LYS A 598 -85.44 -119.58 -10.42
CA LYS A 598 -84.97 -119.42 -11.81
C LYS A 598 -83.99 -118.24 -11.91
N LYS A 599 -82.69 -118.55 -12.05
CA LYS A 599 -81.58 -117.65 -12.39
C LYS A 599 -81.46 -117.48 -13.93
N PRO A 600 -80.58 -116.62 -14.49
CA PRO A 600 -79.11 -116.80 -14.54
C PRO A 600 -78.33 -115.87 -13.56
N VAL A 601 -77.12 -116.11 -13.02
CA VAL A 601 -75.84 -116.77 -13.46
C VAL A 601 -74.99 -115.85 -14.38
N PRO A 602 -73.66 -115.62 -14.16
CA PRO A 602 -72.81 -115.76 -12.94
C PRO A 602 -71.64 -114.70 -12.79
N HIS A 603 -70.74 -114.94 -11.81
CA HIS A 603 -69.26 -114.71 -11.81
C HIS A 603 -68.55 -113.32 -11.96
N ARG A 604 -67.73 -113.02 -10.93
CA ARG A 604 -66.24 -112.82 -10.91
C ARG A 604 -65.54 -111.77 -11.82
N LEU A 605 -64.64 -111.00 -11.17
CA LEU A 605 -63.43 -110.30 -11.68
C LEU A 605 -63.56 -108.90 -12.34
N THR A 606 -62.40 -108.24 -12.40
CA THR A 606 -62.03 -106.86 -12.82
C THR A 606 -61.85 -106.75 -14.36
N PRO A 607 -61.48 -105.59 -15.01
CA PRO A 607 -60.86 -104.33 -14.51
C PRO A 607 -61.35 -103.00 -15.17
N VAL A 608 -60.55 -101.92 -15.04
CA VAL A 608 -60.54 -100.61 -15.78
C VAL A 608 -61.62 -99.59 -15.34
N THR A 609 -61.41 -98.38 -14.75
CA THR A 609 -60.39 -97.27 -14.75
C THR A 609 -60.53 -96.23 -15.88
N PRO A 610 -60.05 -94.95 -15.75
CA PRO A 610 -59.86 -94.02 -14.59
C PRO A 610 -60.44 -92.59 -14.95
N PRO A 611 -59.90 -91.41 -14.56
CA PRO A 611 -59.06 -90.96 -13.42
C PRO A 611 -59.72 -89.81 -12.58
N LYS A 612 -59.32 -89.35 -11.36
CA LYS A 612 -58.14 -89.47 -10.45
C LYS A 612 -56.89 -88.59 -10.79
N PRO A 613 -55.91 -88.36 -9.88
CA PRO A 613 -55.99 -87.93 -8.46
C PRO A 613 -54.86 -86.89 -8.06
N VAL A 614 -54.88 -86.18 -6.90
CA VAL A 614 -54.16 -86.41 -5.60
C VAL A 614 -52.65 -85.97 -5.46
N GLU A 615 -52.42 -85.14 -4.43
CA GLU A 615 -51.28 -84.97 -3.46
C GLU A 615 -49.78 -84.64 -3.82
N THR A 616 -49.28 -83.65 -3.07
CA THR A 616 -47.96 -83.44 -2.38
C THR A 616 -46.57 -83.52 -3.05
N GLU A 617 -45.80 -82.44 -2.76
CA GLU A 617 -44.38 -82.36 -2.32
C GLU A 617 -43.16 -82.50 -3.29
N GLU A 618 -42.28 -81.49 -3.13
CA GLU A 618 -40.81 -81.43 -3.24
C GLU A 618 -39.97 -81.66 -4.52
N HIS A 619 -39.15 -80.63 -4.79
CA HIS A 619 -37.74 -80.62 -5.23
C HIS A 619 -37.23 -81.04 -6.64
N VAL A 620 -37.00 -79.99 -7.47
CA VAL A 620 -35.65 -79.53 -7.96
C VAL A 620 -34.95 -80.20 -9.18
N TYR A 621 -34.21 -79.34 -9.92
CA TYR A 621 -33.20 -79.52 -11.00
C TYR A 621 -33.62 -79.73 -12.49
N GLU A 622 -33.23 -78.73 -13.31
CA GLU A 622 -32.53 -78.78 -14.64
C GLU A 622 -33.05 -79.63 -15.84
N ALA A 623 -32.82 -79.28 -17.13
CA ALA A 623 -32.23 -78.09 -17.79
C ALA A 623 -32.49 -78.06 -19.33
N ARG A 624 -32.49 -76.84 -19.93
CA ARG A 624 -32.27 -76.54 -21.38
C ARG A 624 -33.35 -77.07 -22.38
N ALA A 625 -33.46 -76.62 -23.64
CA ALA A 625 -32.54 -75.82 -24.49
C ALA A 625 -33.25 -74.88 -25.50
N GLU A 626 -32.50 -73.86 -25.97
CA GLU A 626 -32.52 -73.11 -27.26
C GLU A 626 -33.82 -72.46 -27.84
N ILE A 627 -33.89 -71.16 -28.26
CA ILE A 627 -33.05 -70.23 -29.09
C ILE A 627 -33.33 -70.44 -30.60
N PRO A 628 -33.64 -69.39 -31.44
CA PRO A 628 -32.90 -68.12 -31.64
C PRO A 628 -33.74 -66.80 -31.66
N GLU A 629 -33.24 -65.69 -31.09
CA GLU A 629 -32.50 -64.53 -31.70
C GLU A 629 -33.38 -63.38 -32.26
N GLY A 630 -32.96 -62.14 -31.98
CA GLY A 630 -33.64 -60.90 -32.39
C GLY A 630 -33.24 -59.70 -31.51
N HIS A 631 -32.23 -58.93 -31.94
CA HIS A 631 -31.79 -57.67 -31.32
C HIS A 631 -32.90 -56.59 -31.44
N GLU A 632 -32.98 -55.51 -30.64
CA GLU A 632 -31.93 -54.57 -30.24
C GLU A 632 -31.93 -54.17 -28.74
N GLU A 633 -30.88 -53.47 -28.31
CA GLU A 633 -30.55 -53.19 -26.91
C GLU A 633 -30.91 -51.77 -26.46
N THR A 634 -31.54 -51.62 -25.28
CA THR A 634 -31.34 -50.44 -24.42
C THR A 634 -31.30 -50.82 -22.93
N GLY A 635 -30.35 -51.69 -22.58
CA GLY A 635 -30.04 -51.99 -21.18
C GLY A 635 -29.35 -50.82 -20.49
N ILE A 636 -30.10 -49.81 -20.02
CA ILE A 636 -29.54 -48.78 -19.12
C ILE A 636 -29.28 -49.42 -17.76
N ALA A 637 -28.08 -50.00 -17.61
CA ALA A 637 -27.52 -50.34 -16.31
C ALA A 637 -27.57 -49.10 -15.39
N ALA A 638 -27.66 -49.32 -14.07
CA ALA A 638 -27.75 -48.23 -13.11
C ALA A 638 -26.48 -47.36 -13.16
N ALA A 639 -26.59 -46.20 -13.82
CA ALA A 639 -25.49 -45.29 -14.05
C ALA A 639 -24.82 -44.91 -12.73
N ARG A 640 -23.55 -45.26 -12.60
CA ARG A 640 -22.75 -45.01 -11.39
C ARG A 640 -22.48 -43.50 -11.26
N PRO A 641 -22.25 -42.97 -10.05
CA PRO A 641 -21.87 -41.56 -9.89
C PRO A 641 -20.65 -41.15 -10.74
N SER A 642 -19.74 -42.08 -11.04
CA SER A 642 -18.60 -41.90 -11.97
C SER A 642 -18.98 -41.60 -13.42
N GLU A 643 -20.22 -41.84 -13.84
CA GLU A 643 -20.70 -41.54 -15.20
C GLU A 643 -21.22 -40.10 -15.32
N ILE A 644 -21.49 -39.41 -14.20
CA ILE A 644 -22.00 -38.03 -14.18
C ILE A 644 -21.06 -37.07 -14.94
N PRO A 645 -19.72 -37.06 -14.72
CA PRO A 645 -18.82 -36.17 -15.45
C PRO A 645 -18.69 -36.54 -16.93
N HIS A 646 -18.77 -37.82 -17.29
CA HIS A 646 -18.76 -38.24 -18.70
C HIS A 646 -20.05 -37.77 -19.40
N LEU A 647 -21.20 -37.87 -18.75
CA LEU A 647 -22.47 -37.39 -19.30
C LEU A 647 -22.51 -35.86 -19.40
N LEU A 648 -21.98 -35.13 -18.41
CA LEU A 648 -21.80 -33.68 -18.50
C LEU A 648 -20.91 -33.29 -19.68
N ASN A 649 -19.70 -33.87 -19.77
CA ASN A 649 -18.78 -33.60 -20.89
C ASN A 649 -19.42 -33.97 -22.24
N GLN A 650 -20.07 -35.13 -22.37
CA GLN A 650 -20.75 -35.54 -23.59
C GLN A 650 -21.93 -34.62 -23.98
N ALA A 651 -22.55 -33.95 -23.00
CA ALA A 651 -23.58 -32.93 -23.26
C ALA A 651 -22.97 -31.57 -23.63
N HIS A 652 -21.79 -31.21 -23.12
CA HIS A 652 -21.05 -30.01 -23.52
C HIS A 652 -20.38 -30.17 -24.90
N ASP A 653 -19.77 -31.33 -25.19
CA ASP A 653 -19.36 -31.74 -26.54
C ASP A 653 -20.59 -31.81 -27.47
N SER A 654 -21.71 -32.32 -26.92
CA SER A 654 -23.08 -32.23 -27.45
C SER A 654 -23.41 -30.85 -28.04
N LEU A 655 -23.32 -29.84 -27.18
CA LEU A 655 -23.56 -28.44 -27.47
C LEU A 655 -22.52 -27.83 -28.41
N ALA A 656 -21.24 -28.16 -28.24
CA ALA A 656 -20.16 -27.66 -29.10
C ALA A 656 -20.30 -28.18 -30.56
N ALA A 657 -20.85 -29.38 -30.73
CA ALA A 657 -21.25 -29.95 -32.01
C ALA A 657 -22.65 -29.47 -32.50
N ASN A 658 -23.31 -28.58 -31.76
CA ASN A 658 -24.67 -28.08 -31.99
C ASN A 658 -25.79 -29.15 -31.99
N ASP A 659 -25.55 -30.37 -31.48
CA ASP A 659 -26.59 -31.39 -31.31
C ASP A 659 -27.39 -31.17 -30.02
N LEU A 660 -28.30 -30.20 -30.12
CA LEU A 660 -29.31 -29.88 -29.11
C LEU A 660 -30.27 -31.03 -28.79
N LYS A 661 -30.36 -32.10 -29.60
CA LYS A 661 -31.21 -33.26 -29.28
C LYS A 661 -30.45 -34.18 -28.33
N THR A 662 -29.24 -34.56 -28.67
CA THR A 662 -28.40 -35.43 -27.83
C THR A 662 -28.07 -34.74 -26.50
N ALA A 663 -27.74 -33.46 -26.50
CA ALA A 663 -27.52 -32.68 -25.27
C ALA A 663 -28.77 -32.65 -24.35
N LYS A 664 -29.99 -32.56 -24.90
CA LYS A 664 -31.23 -32.62 -24.10
C LYS A 664 -31.51 -34.01 -23.54
N VAL A 665 -31.31 -35.07 -24.32
CA VAL A 665 -31.45 -36.46 -23.85
C VAL A 665 -30.45 -36.76 -22.72
N ILE A 666 -29.24 -36.20 -22.77
CA ILE A 666 -28.26 -36.35 -21.71
C ILE A 666 -28.63 -35.49 -20.48
N LEU A 667 -29.13 -34.26 -20.65
CA LEU A 667 -29.67 -33.45 -19.55
C LEU A 667 -30.80 -34.19 -18.80
N GLU A 668 -31.70 -34.87 -19.50
CA GLU A 668 -32.77 -35.66 -18.87
C GLU A 668 -32.23 -36.86 -18.08
N LYS A 669 -31.19 -37.56 -18.59
CA LYS A 669 -30.48 -38.60 -17.84
C LYS A 669 -29.83 -38.04 -16.57
N LEU A 670 -29.14 -36.90 -16.67
CA LEU A 670 -28.51 -36.20 -15.54
C LEU A 670 -29.55 -35.75 -14.49
N MET A 671 -30.69 -35.18 -14.92
CA MET A 671 -31.80 -34.80 -14.04
C MET A 671 -32.39 -36.01 -13.31
N LYS A 672 -32.47 -37.18 -13.97
CA LYS A 672 -32.91 -38.43 -13.33
C LYS A 672 -31.91 -38.89 -12.27
N ILE A 673 -30.61 -38.88 -12.58
CA ILE A 673 -29.54 -39.22 -11.62
C ILE A 673 -29.55 -38.26 -10.42
N HIS A 674 -29.65 -36.95 -10.64
CA HIS A 674 -29.77 -35.94 -9.59
C HIS A 674 -30.97 -36.21 -8.66
N SER A 675 -32.11 -36.66 -9.19
CA SER A 675 -33.26 -37.04 -8.36
C SER A 675 -32.93 -38.21 -7.40
N MET A 676 -32.14 -39.18 -7.87
CA MET A 676 -31.74 -40.41 -7.17
C MET A 676 -30.57 -40.23 -6.19
N LEU A 677 -29.78 -39.16 -6.28
CA LEU A 677 -28.68 -38.91 -5.34
C LEU A 677 -29.20 -38.72 -3.90
N HIS A 678 -28.67 -39.52 -2.96
CA HIS A 678 -29.00 -39.44 -1.53
C HIS A 678 -28.02 -38.57 -0.72
N ASP A 679 -26.79 -38.36 -1.20
CA ASP A 679 -25.89 -37.37 -0.61
C ASP A 679 -26.34 -35.95 -1.00
N ASN A 680 -26.45 -35.07 -0.01
CA ASN A 680 -26.90 -33.70 -0.19
C ASN A 680 -25.86 -32.83 -0.91
N ASP A 681 -24.56 -33.07 -0.71
CA ASP A 681 -23.54 -32.20 -1.29
C ASP A 681 -23.21 -32.60 -2.73
N ALA A 682 -23.09 -33.89 -3.06
CA ALA A 682 -23.08 -34.34 -4.46
C ALA A 682 -24.34 -33.90 -5.24
N LYS A 683 -25.53 -33.95 -4.61
CA LYS A 683 -26.79 -33.48 -5.20
C LYS A 683 -26.79 -31.97 -5.43
N ARG A 684 -26.19 -31.16 -4.54
CA ARG A 684 -26.02 -29.71 -4.74
C ARG A 684 -25.08 -29.41 -5.92
N THR A 685 -23.92 -30.06 -5.99
CA THR A 685 -22.95 -29.84 -7.08
C THR A 685 -23.56 -30.16 -8.43
N LEU A 686 -24.12 -31.36 -8.60
CA LEU A 686 -24.82 -31.74 -9.83
C LEU A 686 -26.05 -30.84 -10.10
N GLY A 687 -26.71 -30.32 -9.06
CA GLY A 687 -27.80 -29.37 -9.18
C GLY A 687 -27.38 -28.05 -9.84
N TYR A 688 -26.16 -27.56 -9.57
CA TYR A 688 -25.60 -26.39 -10.26
C TYR A 688 -25.16 -26.71 -11.68
N GLU A 689 -24.49 -27.84 -11.91
CA GLU A 689 -24.03 -28.28 -13.24
C GLU A 689 -25.21 -28.51 -14.20
N ILE A 690 -26.29 -29.14 -13.72
CA ILE A 690 -27.55 -29.29 -14.47
C ILE A 690 -28.20 -27.92 -14.75
N LEU A 691 -28.10 -26.97 -13.83
CA LEU A 691 -28.65 -25.63 -14.04
C LEU A 691 -27.88 -24.90 -15.16
N ASP A 692 -26.54 -24.98 -15.14
CA ASP A 692 -25.69 -24.33 -16.13
C ASP A 692 -25.75 -24.99 -17.52
N LEU A 693 -25.74 -26.32 -17.57
CA LEU A 693 -26.00 -27.07 -18.81
C LEU A 693 -27.38 -26.74 -19.39
N LYS A 694 -28.39 -26.51 -18.52
CA LYS A 694 -29.75 -26.11 -18.93
C LYS A 694 -29.85 -24.65 -19.37
N THR A 695 -29.04 -23.72 -18.85
CA THR A 695 -28.89 -22.38 -19.43
C THR A 695 -28.13 -22.42 -20.75
N SER A 696 -27.08 -23.24 -20.86
CA SER A 696 -26.32 -23.45 -22.10
C SER A 696 -27.19 -24.02 -23.22
N ILE A 697 -27.99 -25.07 -22.94
CA ILE A 697 -28.99 -25.64 -23.88
C ILE A 697 -30.08 -24.62 -24.26
N LYS A 698 -30.43 -23.68 -23.38
CA LYS A 698 -31.37 -22.60 -23.71
C LYS A 698 -30.74 -21.54 -24.61
N LEU A 699 -29.53 -21.11 -24.32
CA LEU A 699 -28.81 -20.09 -25.11
C LEU A 699 -28.49 -20.62 -26.51
N ALA A 700 -27.96 -21.85 -26.61
CA ALA A 700 -27.71 -22.53 -27.88
C ALA A 700 -28.98 -22.89 -28.67
N ALA A 701 -30.17 -22.80 -28.06
CA ALA A 701 -31.47 -22.93 -28.74
C ALA A 701 -32.14 -21.58 -29.04
N LEU A 702 -31.46 -20.46 -28.77
CA LEU A 702 -31.86 -19.09 -29.14
C LEU A 702 -30.92 -18.46 -30.18
N SER A 703 -29.74 -19.05 -30.40
CA SER A 703 -28.81 -18.81 -31.51
C SER A 703 -29.16 -19.65 -32.74
#